data_AF-A0A4R0J8T0-F1
#
_entry.id   AF-A0A4R0J8T0-F1
#
_cell.length_a   1.000
_cell.length_b   1.000
_cell.length_c   1.000
_cell.angle_alpha   90.00
_cell.angle_beta   90.00
_cell.angle_gamma   90.00
#
_symmetry.space_group_name_H-M   'P 1'
#
loop_
_entity.id
_entity.type
_entity.pdbx_description
1 polymer ?
#
loop_
_entity_poly.entity_id
_entity_poly.type
_entity_poly.pdbx_seq_one_letter_code
_entity_poly.pdbx_strand_id
1 'polypeptide(L)'
;MRRPAAVVLTLLATSLVVVPTPANAATACDAAAAGFTPVLQLDLPERANYLNTTPPYSLDRTAEIGSNFDRVGYCLELDGQWVWTAMEPFSTDARRIGLPTRPGEIVRQRVGDLDVRSNVPGVTEGTGQAGYLEMWPNQYAKTASAQVANASAASYDADDSPTTPLGYGSFQVSQVGPTRPSTVPAKPVFAINTFTQSSTSLLSLGIGARPTADPDWTFAGNAAQYTQRRLTAYVRTSLVSLTQAPQDRQLIPRDATGRATVPVAGRMTDPRVKSVQLTVTGNGETEVYTSASRDFRFTPRIKAGLHEYTFELKALGRVVARREGIVSGDAYVVQGQSNAEASMYNGAASGEESPYLRSFGSPVSDPSISAADRVWGYATGDVSRQSGSVGQWAIRMGRQLVNKYKVPIALINGAHGGQPISFFQRNDASPDDITTNYGRLRQRLTAAGVIGHLRGVLWYQGESDNDNAAVHVSGFTSLLQDWRSDFGTTPKYYVYQVRTSPCSNSTLTNLREAQREMGDTLGVTVLSTTGLSGHDGCHYAYAGGYRDMGDHTYAVLARDLYGGPSAGVAPPNPLDVTASGSQLTVRLRSNDPLTVQDGVAADFRVDGAAVTVTSVAYQPGKLVLQLSGPPTGATALTYQAHLRAGPWITNAIGTGLLTFTLPIRMDWSDVDVP
;
A
#
# COMPACT_ATOMS: atom_id res chain seq x y z
N MET A 1 -16.17 -46.78 60.89
CA MET A 1 -17.59 -46.62 60.49
C MET A 1 -18.04 -45.19 60.75
N ARG A 2 -18.32 -44.42 59.69
CA ARG A 2 -19.32 -43.33 59.63
C ARG A 2 -19.35 -42.85 58.17
N ARG A 3 -20.52 -42.97 57.54
CA ARG A 3 -20.81 -42.64 56.13
C ARG A 3 -20.75 -41.11 55.93
N PRO A 4 -20.31 -40.61 54.76
CA PRO A 4 -20.50 -39.21 54.42
C PRO A 4 -21.95 -38.95 53.97
N ALA A 5 -22.44 -37.76 54.32
CA ALA A 5 -23.81 -37.29 54.12
C ALA A 5 -24.13 -37.03 52.63
N ALA A 6 -25.37 -37.31 52.25
CA ALA A 6 -25.94 -36.96 50.96
C ALA A 6 -26.20 -35.44 50.89
N VAL A 7 -25.62 -34.77 49.90
CA VAL A 7 -25.99 -33.42 49.50
C VAL A 7 -27.07 -33.53 48.42
N VAL A 8 -28.27 -33.08 48.74
CA VAL A 8 -29.39 -32.94 47.80
C VAL A 8 -29.12 -31.70 46.95
N LEU A 9 -28.91 -31.89 45.65
CA LEU A 9 -28.79 -30.80 44.68
C LEU A 9 -30.19 -30.45 44.17
N THR A 10 -30.76 -29.37 44.68
CA THR A 10 -32.04 -28.84 44.19
C THR A 10 -31.82 -28.18 42.83
N LEU A 11 -32.33 -28.77 41.74
CA LEU A 11 -32.42 -28.09 40.45
C LEU A 11 -33.45 -26.96 40.56
N LEU A 12 -32.97 -25.71 40.61
CA LEU A 12 -33.79 -24.54 40.31
C LEU A 12 -33.99 -24.51 38.78
N ALA A 13 -35.19 -24.88 38.33
CA ALA A 13 -35.64 -24.60 36.98
C ALA A 13 -35.77 -23.07 36.84
N THR A 14 -34.79 -22.45 36.19
CA THR A 14 -34.91 -21.08 35.72
C THR A 14 -35.87 -21.06 34.55
N SER A 15 -37.09 -20.61 34.81
CA SER A 15 -38.03 -20.22 33.76
C SER A 15 -37.35 -19.17 32.87
N LEU A 16 -37.00 -19.54 31.64
CA LEU A 16 -36.62 -18.57 30.61
C LEU A 16 -37.81 -17.63 30.42
N VAL A 17 -37.71 -16.41 30.93
CA VAL A 17 -38.55 -15.31 30.50
C VAL A 17 -38.16 -15.04 29.05
N VAL A 18 -38.98 -15.53 28.11
CA VAL A 18 -38.89 -15.12 26.70
C VAL A 18 -39.31 -13.65 26.67
N VAL A 19 -38.32 -12.76 26.74
CA VAL A 19 -38.53 -11.35 26.43
C VAL A 19 -39.01 -11.30 24.97
N PRO A 20 -40.16 -10.69 24.65
CA PRO A 20 -40.60 -10.59 23.26
C PRO A 20 -39.51 -9.87 22.47
N THR A 21 -39.03 -10.51 21.40
CA THR A 21 -38.15 -9.86 20.42
C THR A 21 -38.85 -8.60 19.93
N PRO A 22 -38.22 -7.41 20.03
CA PRO A 22 -38.81 -6.19 19.48
C PRO A 22 -39.14 -6.44 18.02
N ALA A 23 -40.43 -6.29 17.67
CA ALA A 23 -40.88 -6.45 16.29
C ALA A 23 -40.21 -5.36 15.44
N ASN A 24 -39.48 -5.75 14.40
CA ASN A 24 -38.94 -4.80 13.45
C ASN A 24 -40.08 -4.14 12.68
N ALA A 25 -39.99 -2.84 12.42
CA ALA A 25 -40.91 -2.21 11.49
C ALA A 25 -40.61 -2.73 10.07
N ALA A 26 -41.67 -3.07 9.33
CA ALA A 26 -41.57 -3.39 7.90
C ALA A 26 -40.90 -2.23 7.15
N THR A 27 -40.16 -2.56 6.09
CA THR A 27 -39.45 -1.60 5.25
C THR A 27 -39.89 -1.72 3.79
N ALA A 28 -39.78 -0.63 3.03
CA ALA A 28 -40.02 -0.65 1.59
C ALA A 28 -39.07 -1.62 0.84
N CYS A 29 -37.95 -2.01 1.45
CA CYS A 29 -37.00 -2.95 0.90
C CYS A 29 -37.29 -4.43 1.20
N ASP A 30 -38.34 -4.78 1.96
CA ASP A 30 -38.55 -6.15 2.47
C ASP A 30 -38.55 -7.22 1.37
N ALA A 31 -39.09 -6.90 0.19
CA ALA A 31 -39.06 -7.79 -0.97
C ALA A 31 -37.64 -7.99 -1.53
N ALA A 32 -36.83 -6.94 -1.57
CA ALA A 32 -35.44 -6.99 -2.02
C ALA A 32 -34.50 -7.62 -0.98
N ALA A 33 -34.85 -7.49 0.31
CA ALA A 33 -34.13 -8.04 1.46
C ALA A 33 -34.49 -9.51 1.76
N ALA A 34 -35.21 -10.20 0.87
CA ALA A 34 -35.63 -11.59 1.08
C ALA A 34 -34.43 -12.49 1.42
N GLY A 35 -34.55 -13.22 2.55
CA GLY A 35 -33.49 -14.08 3.06
C GLY A 35 -32.45 -13.39 3.96
N PHE A 36 -32.58 -12.08 4.19
CA PHE A 36 -31.82 -11.33 5.19
C PHE A 36 -32.64 -11.13 6.47
N THR A 37 -31.93 -10.93 7.58
CA THR A 37 -32.50 -10.63 8.89
C THR A 37 -32.16 -9.18 9.26
N PRO A 38 -33.14 -8.34 9.65
CA PRO A 38 -32.87 -7.00 10.15
C PRO A 38 -32.12 -7.07 11.48
N VAL A 39 -31.07 -6.27 11.62
CA VAL A 39 -30.18 -6.26 12.78
C VAL A 39 -30.18 -4.91 13.48
N LEU A 40 -30.11 -3.83 12.71
CA LEU A 40 -30.17 -2.46 13.22
C LEU A 40 -31.27 -1.71 12.49
N GLN A 41 -32.06 -0.92 13.22
CA GLN A 41 -33.02 0.01 12.62
C GLN A 41 -32.88 1.37 13.29
N LEU A 42 -32.71 2.42 12.50
CA LEU A 42 -32.49 3.79 12.96
C LEU A 42 -33.40 4.73 12.19
N ASP A 43 -34.31 5.40 12.90
CA ASP A 43 -34.98 6.59 12.38
C ASP A 43 -34.00 7.76 12.46
N LEU A 44 -33.58 8.26 11.30
CA LEU A 44 -32.61 9.33 11.21
C LEU A 44 -33.29 10.67 11.54
N PRO A 45 -32.80 11.43 12.53
CA PRO A 45 -33.32 12.76 12.84
C PRO A 45 -32.87 13.76 11.76
N GLU A 46 -33.43 14.97 11.80
CA GLU A 46 -32.90 16.08 10.99
C GLU A 46 -31.46 16.43 11.37
N ARG A 47 -31.11 16.27 12.65
CA ARG A 47 -29.83 16.67 13.23
C ARG A 47 -29.36 15.60 14.20
N ALA A 48 -28.09 15.23 14.13
CA ALA A 48 -27.49 14.29 15.07
C ALA A 48 -26.08 14.73 15.46
N ASN A 49 -25.70 14.35 16.67
CA ASN A 49 -24.29 14.24 17.03
C ASN A 49 -24.12 12.93 17.79
N TYR A 50 -23.78 11.88 17.03
CA TYR A 50 -23.56 10.57 17.60
C TYR A 50 -22.12 10.32 18.00
N LEU A 51 -21.21 11.29 17.88
CA LEU A 51 -19.79 11.11 18.20
C LEU A 51 -19.61 10.53 19.61
N ASN A 52 -18.89 9.40 19.71
CA ASN A 52 -18.65 8.64 20.93
C ASN A 52 -19.90 8.10 21.64
N THR A 53 -21.04 8.06 20.97
CA THR A 53 -22.30 7.52 21.49
C THR A 53 -22.82 6.41 20.58
N THR A 54 -23.68 5.55 21.11
CA THR A 54 -24.42 4.59 20.28
C THR A 54 -25.65 5.32 19.71
N PRO A 55 -25.87 5.30 18.38
CA PRO A 55 -27.10 5.85 17.80
C PRO A 55 -28.35 5.22 18.45
N PRO A 56 -29.47 5.96 18.57
CA PRO A 56 -30.69 5.48 19.22
C PRO A 56 -31.45 4.51 18.31
N TYR A 57 -30.90 3.32 18.13
CA TYR A 57 -31.52 2.27 17.32
C TYR A 57 -32.85 1.81 17.94
N SER A 58 -33.91 1.80 17.13
CA SER A 58 -35.21 1.22 17.51
C SER A 58 -35.19 -0.32 17.52
N LEU A 59 -34.23 -0.89 16.81
CA LEU A 59 -33.89 -2.31 16.82
C LEU A 59 -32.36 -2.45 16.92
N ASP A 60 -31.87 -3.22 17.89
CA ASP A 60 -30.46 -3.64 17.94
C ASP A 60 -30.36 -5.12 18.33
N ARG A 61 -30.01 -5.95 17.34
CA ARG A 61 -29.76 -7.40 17.49
C ARG A 61 -28.29 -7.75 17.28
N THR A 62 -27.38 -6.79 17.31
CA THR A 62 -25.95 -7.03 17.02
C THR A 62 -25.33 -8.05 17.97
N ALA A 63 -25.73 -8.04 19.24
CA ALA A 63 -25.29 -9.03 20.23
C ALA A 63 -25.81 -10.45 19.94
N GLU A 64 -27.03 -10.58 19.40
CA GLU A 64 -27.62 -11.86 19.00
C GLU A 64 -26.92 -12.44 17.77
N ILE A 65 -26.64 -11.59 16.77
CA ILE A 65 -26.02 -12.00 15.51
C ILE A 65 -24.53 -12.35 15.70
N GLY A 66 -23.81 -11.57 16.52
CA GLY A 66 -22.38 -11.75 16.74
C GLY A 66 -21.58 -11.70 15.43
N SER A 67 -20.90 -12.80 15.10
CA SER A 67 -20.11 -12.97 13.87
C SER A 67 -20.73 -13.89 12.83
N ASN A 68 -21.97 -14.34 13.04
CA ASN A 68 -22.59 -15.41 12.24
C ASN A 68 -23.32 -14.89 10.99
N PHE A 69 -22.61 -14.22 10.10
CA PHE A 69 -23.19 -13.71 8.85
C PHE A 69 -22.19 -13.78 7.69
N ASP A 70 -22.74 -13.98 6.48
CA ASP A 70 -21.96 -14.09 5.25
C ASP A 70 -22.24 -12.97 4.23
N ARG A 71 -23.19 -12.07 4.53
CA ARG A 71 -23.47 -10.84 3.80
C ARG A 71 -24.04 -9.77 4.73
N VAL A 72 -23.81 -8.51 4.36
CA VAL A 72 -24.39 -7.32 5.01
C VAL A 72 -25.24 -6.58 3.99
N GLY A 73 -26.39 -6.06 4.40
CA GLY A 73 -27.27 -5.27 3.55
C GLY A 73 -27.83 -4.04 4.25
N TYR A 74 -28.29 -3.07 3.46
CA TYR A 74 -28.79 -1.79 3.90
C TYR A 74 -30.04 -1.41 3.11
N CYS A 75 -31.05 -0.93 3.83
CA CYS A 75 -32.18 -0.23 3.26
C CYS A 75 -32.15 1.22 3.77
N LEU A 76 -32.11 2.19 2.85
CA LEU A 76 -32.34 3.61 3.17
C LEU A 76 -33.68 4.03 2.56
N GLU A 77 -34.54 4.63 3.37
CA GLU A 77 -35.87 5.13 2.99
C GLU A 77 -35.98 6.63 3.27
N LEU A 78 -36.40 7.41 2.27
CA LEU A 78 -36.58 8.86 2.29
C LEU A 78 -37.92 9.23 1.63
N ASP A 79 -38.98 9.46 2.42
CA ASP A 79 -40.34 9.82 1.91
C ASP A 79 -40.85 8.98 0.72
N GLY A 80 -40.88 7.66 0.88
CA GLY A 80 -41.33 6.72 -0.16
C GLY A 80 -40.30 6.41 -1.25
N GLN A 81 -39.19 7.15 -1.32
CA GLN A 81 -37.99 6.73 -2.04
C GLN A 81 -37.23 5.70 -1.21
N TRP A 82 -36.68 4.68 -1.85
CA TRP A 82 -35.90 3.66 -1.18
C TRP A 82 -34.78 3.11 -2.06
N VAL A 83 -33.73 2.65 -1.40
CA VAL A 83 -32.66 1.85 -2.02
C VAL A 83 -32.28 0.71 -1.10
N TRP A 84 -32.19 -0.47 -1.69
CA TRP A 84 -31.63 -1.67 -1.09
C TRP A 84 -30.24 -1.91 -1.68
N THR A 85 -29.28 -2.20 -0.82
CA THR A 85 -28.02 -2.78 -1.24
C THR A 85 -27.57 -3.91 -0.32
N ALA A 86 -26.88 -4.91 -0.89
CA ALA A 86 -26.24 -5.97 -0.11
C ALA A 86 -24.89 -6.31 -0.72
N MET A 87 -23.92 -6.70 0.10
CA MET A 87 -22.53 -6.94 -0.31
C MET A 87 -21.88 -8.01 0.56
N GLU A 88 -20.66 -8.39 0.20
CA GLU A 88 -19.81 -9.18 1.09
C GLU A 88 -19.56 -8.48 2.43
N PRO A 89 -19.36 -9.22 3.52
CA PRO A 89 -19.15 -8.63 4.83
C PRO A 89 -17.79 -7.94 4.89
N PHE A 90 -17.80 -6.63 5.12
CA PHE A 90 -16.60 -5.82 5.37
C PHE A 90 -16.15 -5.87 6.85
N SER A 91 -16.93 -6.50 7.71
CA SER A 91 -16.57 -6.80 9.10
C SER A 91 -17.12 -8.17 9.50
N THR A 92 -16.44 -8.84 10.42
CA THR A 92 -16.93 -10.07 11.06
C THR A 92 -17.67 -9.80 12.37
N ASP A 93 -17.89 -8.54 12.73
CA ASP A 93 -18.55 -8.14 13.96
C ASP A 93 -19.81 -7.33 13.63
N ALA A 94 -20.99 -7.87 13.95
CA ALA A 94 -22.26 -7.19 13.69
C ALA A 94 -22.36 -5.81 14.35
N ARG A 95 -21.59 -5.54 15.41
CA ARG A 95 -21.54 -4.21 16.05
C ARG A 95 -20.87 -3.14 15.17
N ARG A 96 -20.18 -3.53 14.11
CA ARG A 96 -19.44 -2.65 13.19
C ARG A 96 -20.18 -2.37 11.87
N ILE A 97 -21.43 -2.84 11.71
CA ILE A 97 -22.20 -2.66 10.46
C ILE A 97 -23.10 -1.42 10.49
N GLY A 98 -23.31 -0.79 11.65
CA GLY A 98 -24.07 0.45 11.79
C GLY A 98 -23.27 1.71 11.47
N LEU A 99 -23.82 2.89 11.79
CA LEU A 99 -23.09 4.15 11.65
C LEU A 99 -21.85 4.17 12.57
N PRO A 100 -20.65 4.45 12.06
CA PRO A 100 -19.43 4.46 12.85
C PRO A 100 -19.32 5.77 13.64
N THR A 101 -19.24 5.69 14.97
CA THR A 101 -19.29 6.87 15.84
C THR A 101 -18.06 7.06 16.70
N ARG A 102 -17.12 6.10 16.70
CA ARG A 102 -15.94 6.10 17.58
C ARG A 102 -14.63 6.11 16.79
N PRO A 103 -13.56 6.74 17.31
CA PRO A 103 -12.25 6.74 16.65
C PRO A 103 -11.81 5.32 16.25
N GLY A 104 -11.30 5.19 15.02
CA GLY A 104 -10.84 3.91 14.46
C GLY A 104 -11.95 3.01 13.89
N GLU A 105 -13.23 3.41 13.97
CA GLU A 105 -14.31 2.80 13.19
C GLU A 105 -14.29 3.34 11.76
N ILE A 106 -13.25 2.99 10.99
CA ILE A 106 -13.06 3.43 9.61
C ILE A 106 -13.14 2.21 8.69
N VAL A 107 -13.97 2.31 7.67
CA VAL A 107 -14.05 1.37 6.56
C VAL A 107 -13.91 2.18 5.28
N ARG A 108 -12.85 1.91 4.52
CA ARG A 108 -12.62 2.48 3.20
C ARG A 108 -12.08 1.39 2.30
N GLN A 109 -12.96 0.73 1.56
CA GLN A 109 -12.57 -0.44 0.76
C GLN A 109 -13.54 -0.73 -0.36
N ARG A 110 -13.06 -1.46 -1.36
CA ARG A 110 -13.93 -2.12 -2.33
C ARG A 110 -14.64 -3.29 -1.66
N VAL A 111 -15.90 -3.49 -2.04
CA VAL A 111 -16.76 -4.59 -1.60
C VAL A 111 -17.23 -5.37 -2.83
N GLY A 112 -17.15 -6.70 -2.76
CA GLY A 112 -17.66 -7.60 -3.79
C GLY A 112 -19.14 -7.95 -3.59
N ASP A 113 -19.71 -8.66 -4.56
CA ASP A 113 -21.10 -9.15 -4.55
C ASP A 113 -22.13 -8.06 -4.25
N LEU A 114 -21.95 -6.86 -4.83
CA LEU A 114 -22.83 -5.71 -4.60
C LEU A 114 -24.15 -5.87 -5.37
N ASP A 115 -25.23 -6.08 -4.63
CA ASP A 115 -26.59 -6.01 -5.14
C ASP A 115 -27.15 -4.61 -4.89
N VAL A 116 -27.90 -4.07 -5.86
CA VAL A 116 -28.59 -2.78 -5.78
C VAL A 116 -29.99 -2.90 -6.40
N ARG A 117 -31.00 -2.45 -5.66
CA ARG A 117 -32.39 -2.28 -6.09
C ARG A 117 -32.91 -0.94 -5.58
N SER A 118 -33.67 -0.19 -6.36
CA SER A 118 -34.21 1.10 -5.93
C SER A 118 -35.42 1.50 -6.76
N ASN A 119 -36.31 2.31 -6.20
CA ASN A 119 -37.35 3.00 -6.97
C ASN A 119 -36.94 4.42 -7.40
N VAL A 120 -35.73 4.87 -7.09
CA VAL A 120 -35.24 6.22 -7.41
C VAL A 120 -34.62 6.23 -8.81
N PRO A 121 -35.13 7.07 -9.74
CA PRO A 121 -34.54 7.22 -11.06
C PRO A 121 -33.06 7.61 -10.99
N GLY A 122 -32.22 6.97 -11.82
CA GLY A 122 -30.78 7.25 -11.89
C GLY A 122 -29.91 6.36 -11.01
N VAL A 123 -30.48 5.64 -10.04
CA VAL A 123 -29.78 4.55 -9.35
C VAL A 123 -29.64 3.37 -10.31
N THR A 124 -28.40 2.91 -10.54
CA THR A 124 -28.17 1.76 -11.41
C THR A 124 -28.43 0.47 -10.61
N GLU A 125 -29.43 -0.31 -10.99
CA GLU A 125 -29.74 -1.59 -10.37
C GLU A 125 -28.91 -2.75 -10.94
N GLY A 126 -28.72 -3.81 -10.16
CA GLY A 126 -28.06 -5.04 -10.61
C GLY A 126 -27.57 -5.90 -9.45
N THR A 127 -27.05 -7.09 -9.75
CA THR A 127 -26.56 -8.05 -8.74
C THR A 127 -25.11 -8.44 -9.00
N GLY A 128 -24.37 -8.78 -7.95
CA GLY A 128 -22.99 -9.25 -8.09
C GLY A 128 -22.02 -8.20 -8.65
N GLN A 129 -22.28 -6.91 -8.41
CA GLN A 129 -21.47 -5.80 -8.92
C GLN A 129 -20.25 -5.52 -8.03
N ALA A 130 -19.33 -4.68 -8.51
CA ALA A 130 -18.25 -4.13 -7.70
C ALA A 130 -18.70 -2.84 -7.00
N GLY A 131 -18.49 -2.79 -5.68
CA GLY A 131 -18.80 -1.64 -4.85
C GLY A 131 -17.57 -1.01 -4.20
N TYR A 132 -17.77 0.18 -3.65
CA TYR A 132 -16.86 0.87 -2.75
C TYR A 132 -17.65 1.39 -1.55
N LEU A 133 -17.08 1.21 -0.37
CA LEU A 133 -17.69 1.53 0.91
C LEU A 133 -16.81 2.52 1.65
N GLU A 134 -17.43 3.61 2.08
CA GLU A 134 -16.80 4.69 2.85
C GLU A 134 -17.62 4.96 4.11
N MET A 135 -17.07 4.57 5.26
CA MET A 135 -17.71 4.70 6.56
C MET A 135 -16.69 5.17 7.59
N TRP A 136 -16.92 6.32 8.22
CA TRP A 136 -16.06 6.80 9.32
C TRP A 136 -16.76 7.88 10.17
N PRO A 137 -16.35 8.10 11.43
CA PRO A 137 -16.80 9.23 12.25
C PRO A 137 -16.04 10.53 11.96
N ASN A 138 -14.97 10.45 11.17
CA ASN A 138 -14.01 11.52 10.94
C ASN A 138 -14.59 12.67 10.10
N GLN A 139 -13.91 13.81 10.14
CA GLN A 139 -13.90 14.75 9.02
C GLN A 139 -13.09 14.14 7.88
N TYR A 140 -13.30 14.61 6.65
CA TYR A 140 -12.58 14.10 5.48
C TYR A 140 -12.31 15.20 4.47
N ALA A 141 -11.39 14.91 3.56
CA ALA A 141 -11.00 15.80 2.47
C ALA A 141 -11.25 15.11 1.13
N LYS A 142 -11.44 15.94 0.09
CA LYS A 142 -11.60 15.61 -1.34
C LYS A 142 -10.37 14.93 -1.97
N THR A 143 -9.54 14.29 -1.17
CA THR A 143 -8.29 13.71 -1.64
C THR A 143 -8.61 12.35 -2.24
N ALA A 144 -8.57 12.25 -3.57
CA ALA A 144 -8.73 10.98 -4.26
C ALA A 144 -7.55 10.06 -3.90
N SER A 145 -7.83 8.95 -3.20
CA SER A 145 -6.82 7.93 -2.90
C SER A 145 -6.33 7.20 -4.17
N ALA A 146 -6.99 7.46 -5.30
CA ALA A 146 -6.81 6.76 -6.55
C ALA A 146 -7.13 5.25 -6.37
N GLN A 147 -8.04 4.87 -5.47
CA GLN A 147 -8.56 3.50 -5.44
C GLN A 147 -9.78 3.33 -6.32
N VAL A 148 -10.48 4.43 -6.61
CA VAL A 148 -11.65 4.47 -7.47
C VAL A 148 -11.34 5.25 -8.75
N ALA A 149 -11.88 4.74 -9.87
CA ALA A 149 -11.64 5.32 -11.18
C ALA A 149 -12.50 6.58 -11.38
N ASN A 150 -11.91 7.59 -12.04
CA ASN A 150 -12.53 8.89 -12.31
C ASN A 150 -13.03 9.64 -11.06
N ALA A 151 -12.51 9.32 -9.88
CA ALA A 151 -12.70 10.12 -8.68
C ALA A 151 -11.99 11.48 -8.82
N SER A 152 -12.53 12.48 -8.14
CA SER A 152 -12.19 13.89 -8.30
C SER A 152 -11.39 14.40 -7.11
N ALA A 153 -10.29 15.09 -7.38
CA ALA A 153 -9.58 15.85 -6.35
C ALA A 153 -10.28 17.21 -6.02
N ALA A 154 -11.37 17.53 -6.71
CA ALA A 154 -12.05 18.84 -6.64
C ALA A 154 -13.47 18.78 -6.04
N SER A 155 -14.07 17.59 -5.94
CA SER A 155 -15.37 17.34 -5.33
C SER A 155 -15.26 16.22 -4.31
N TYR A 156 -16.18 16.20 -3.32
CA TYR A 156 -16.37 15.04 -2.47
C TYR A 156 -17.11 13.97 -3.27
N ASP A 157 -16.56 12.76 -3.31
CA ASP A 157 -17.08 11.65 -4.10
C ASP A 157 -16.60 10.29 -3.56
N ALA A 158 -16.78 9.25 -4.37
CA ALA A 158 -16.44 7.88 -4.03
C ALA A 158 -14.93 7.60 -4.04
N ASP A 159 -14.10 8.41 -3.37
CA ASP A 159 -12.69 8.13 -3.08
C ASP A 159 -12.09 9.11 -2.05
N ASP A 160 -12.93 9.58 -1.13
CA ASP A 160 -12.56 10.57 -0.13
C ASP A 160 -11.63 10.01 0.94
N SER A 161 -10.99 10.93 1.67
CA SER A 161 -9.98 10.56 2.65
C SER A 161 -10.31 11.04 4.06
N PRO A 162 -10.49 10.12 5.03
CA PRO A 162 -10.66 10.53 6.42
C PRO A 162 -9.40 11.26 6.90
N THR A 163 -9.62 12.29 7.70
CA THR A 163 -8.57 13.08 8.34
C THR A 163 -8.55 12.78 9.83
N THR A 164 -7.45 13.11 10.53
CA THR A 164 -7.33 12.89 11.98
C THR A 164 -8.49 13.50 12.79
N PRO A 165 -8.98 14.71 12.51
CA PRO A 165 -10.12 15.28 13.24
C PRO A 165 -11.39 14.42 13.11
N LEU A 166 -12.05 14.21 14.25
CA LEU A 166 -13.41 13.68 14.30
C LEU A 166 -14.43 14.79 14.05
N GLY A 167 -15.68 14.41 13.77
CA GLY A 167 -16.80 15.34 13.82
C GLY A 167 -17.35 15.80 12.47
N TYR A 168 -17.53 14.87 11.54
CA TYR A 168 -18.47 15.03 10.43
C TYR A 168 -19.30 13.76 10.27
N GLY A 169 -18.64 12.63 10.01
CA GLY A 169 -19.32 11.35 9.87
C GLY A 169 -19.76 11.12 8.43
N SER A 170 -19.31 10.01 7.84
CA SER A 170 -19.66 9.57 6.49
C SER A 170 -20.14 8.12 6.53
N PHE A 171 -21.18 7.83 5.77
CA PHE A 171 -21.56 6.48 5.37
C PHE A 171 -22.11 6.53 3.95
N GLN A 172 -21.31 6.04 3.02
CA GLN A 172 -21.59 6.08 1.60
C GLN A 172 -21.31 4.73 0.96
N VAL A 173 -22.17 4.34 0.03
CA VAL A 173 -22.00 3.16 -0.83
C VAL A 173 -22.03 3.62 -2.27
N SER A 174 -21.05 3.20 -3.06
CA SER A 174 -20.95 3.51 -4.48
C SER A 174 -20.70 2.25 -5.29
N GLN A 175 -21.28 2.18 -6.49
CA GLN A 175 -20.86 1.23 -7.51
C GLN A 175 -19.61 1.76 -8.20
N VAL A 176 -18.65 0.88 -8.50
CA VAL A 176 -17.38 1.26 -9.13
C VAL A 176 -16.97 0.24 -10.19
N GLY A 177 -16.05 0.62 -11.07
CA GLY A 177 -15.43 -0.35 -11.99
C GLY A 177 -14.73 -1.48 -11.23
N PRO A 178 -14.73 -2.72 -11.74
CA PRO A 178 -14.21 -3.89 -11.00
C PRO A 178 -12.68 -3.86 -10.80
N THR A 179 -11.96 -3.21 -11.71
CA THR A 179 -10.49 -3.15 -11.72
C THR A 179 -9.96 -1.72 -11.64
N ARG A 180 -8.63 -1.59 -11.45
CA ARG A 180 -7.88 -0.37 -11.71
C ARG A 180 -6.66 -0.68 -12.61
N PRO A 181 -6.34 0.14 -13.62
CA PRO A 181 -7.12 1.30 -14.08
C PRO A 181 -8.49 0.88 -14.62
N SER A 182 -9.45 1.81 -14.58
CA SER A 182 -10.80 1.63 -15.10
C SER A 182 -11.29 2.96 -15.66
N THR A 183 -12.15 2.90 -16.67
CA THR A 183 -12.85 4.06 -17.23
C THR A 183 -14.29 4.16 -16.74
N VAL A 184 -14.78 3.15 -16.00
CA VAL A 184 -16.11 3.15 -15.41
C VAL A 184 -16.10 4.09 -14.20
N PRO A 185 -16.82 5.23 -14.26
CA PRO A 185 -16.90 6.16 -13.14
C PRO A 185 -17.68 5.55 -11.98
N ALA A 186 -17.41 6.05 -10.78
CA ALA A 186 -18.23 5.72 -9.62
C ALA A 186 -19.66 6.22 -9.79
N LYS A 187 -20.62 5.45 -9.27
CA LYS A 187 -22.03 5.83 -9.19
C LYS A 187 -22.48 5.71 -7.74
N PRO A 188 -22.77 6.83 -7.05
CA PRO A 188 -23.33 6.79 -5.71
C PRO A 188 -24.62 5.98 -5.66
N VAL A 189 -24.74 5.10 -4.67
CA VAL A 189 -25.95 4.31 -4.38
C VAL A 189 -26.76 5.03 -3.31
N PHE A 190 -26.13 5.37 -2.17
CA PHE A 190 -26.68 6.25 -1.16
C PHE A 190 -25.59 6.93 -0.34
N ALA A 191 -25.98 7.97 0.38
CA ALA A 191 -25.14 8.66 1.35
C ALA A 191 -25.92 9.08 2.61
N ILE A 192 -25.26 8.93 3.76
CA ILE A 192 -25.70 9.43 5.07
C ILE A 192 -24.48 10.10 5.72
N ASN A 193 -24.51 11.42 5.81
CA ASN A 193 -23.38 12.24 6.22
C ASN A 193 -23.77 13.16 7.40
N THR A 194 -22.77 13.76 8.05
CA THR A 194 -22.93 14.79 9.10
C THR A 194 -23.43 14.26 10.46
N PHE A 195 -23.48 12.94 10.66
CA PHE A 195 -24.05 12.34 11.87
C PHE A 195 -23.14 12.39 13.11
N THR A 196 -21.89 12.87 13.01
CA THR A 196 -20.98 13.05 14.17
C THR A 196 -20.56 14.51 14.43
N GLN A 197 -21.07 15.49 13.66
CA GLN A 197 -20.60 16.88 13.75
C GLN A 197 -21.17 17.65 14.94
N SER A 198 -22.46 17.99 14.89
CA SER A 198 -23.13 18.80 15.91
C SER A 198 -24.64 18.60 15.85
N SER A 199 -25.31 18.77 16.98
CA SER A 199 -26.79 18.75 17.05
C SER A 199 -27.45 19.94 16.36
N THR A 200 -26.66 20.91 15.88
CA THR A 200 -27.11 22.09 15.14
C THR A 200 -26.90 21.97 13.63
N SER A 201 -26.24 20.92 13.14
CA SER A 201 -26.03 20.69 11.71
C SER A 201 -27.09 19.73 11.18
N LEU A 202 -27.65 20.01 10.01
CA LEU A 202 -28.57 19.07 9.36
C LEU A 202 -27.79 17.88 8.82
N LEU A 203 -28.36 16.68 8.90
CA LEU A 203 -27.81 15.54 8.17
C LEU A 203 -27.86 15.81 6.67
N SER A 204 -26.88 15.28 5.95
CA SER A 204 -26.87 15.29 4.50
C SER A 204 -27.17 13.87 4.01
N LEU A 205 -28.31 13.71 3.35
CA LEU A 205 -28.90 12.42 3.00
C LEU A 205 -29.19 12.35 1.50
N GLY A 206 -29.00 11.19 0.89
CA GLY A 206 -29.34 11.01 -0.52
C GLY A 206 -29.37 9.56 -0.99
N ILE A 207 -30.17 9.33 -2.03
CA ILE A 207 -30.22 8.08 -2.80
C ILE A 207 -29.84 8.43 -4.25
N GLY A 208 -28.84 7.74 -4.79
CA GLY A 208 -28.23 8.08 -6.07
C GLY A 208 -27.33 9.32 -6.01
N ALA A 209 -26.82 9.73 -7.17
CA ALA A 209 -25.96 10.92 -7.28
C ALA A 209 -26.75 12.21 -7.03
N ARG A 210 -26.16 13.14 -6.26
CA ARG A 210 -26.73 14.47 -6.09
C ARG A 210 -26.76 15.22 -7.43
N PRO A 211 -27.89 15.85 -7.82
CA PRO A 211 -27.98 16.54 -9.11
C PRO A 211 -27.06 17.75 -9.29
N THR A 212 -26.68 18.42 -8.19
CA THR A 212 -25.82 19.61 -8.18
C THR A 212 -24.81 19.54 -7.03
N ALA A 213 -23.64 20.15 -7.20
CA ALA A 213 -22.52 20.11 -6.25
C ALA A 213 -21.91 18.70 -6.09
N ASP A 214 -21.51 18.32 -4.87
CA ASP A 214 -20.80 17.06 -4.60
C ASP A 214 -21.73 15.83 -4.77
N PRO A 215 -21.38 14.86 -5.63
CA PRO A 215 -22.25 13.75 -6.01
C PRO A 215 -22.64 12.80 -4.86
N ASP A 216 -21.82 12.73 -3.82
CA ASP A 216 -21.98 11.89 -2.63
C ASP A 216 -22.83 12.56 -1.52
N TRP A 217 -23.50 13.67 -1.84
CA TRP A 217 -24.32 14.46 -0.92
C TRP A 217 -23.58 15.10 0.25
N THR A 218 -22.25 15.15 0.20
CA THR A 218 -21.46 15.84 1.21
C THR A 218 -21.85 17.32 1.27
N PHE A 219 -22.08 17.79 2.49
CA PHE A 219 -22.59 19.12 2.85
C PHE A 219 -23.95 19.51 2.27
N ALA A 220 -24.79 18.57 1.84
CA ALA A 220 -26.13 18.90 1.33
C ALA A 220 -27.05 19.50 2.39
N GLY A 221 -26.92 19.11 3.66
CA GLY A 221 -27.69 19.67 4.78
C GLY A 221 -29.20 19.65 4.55
N ASN A 222 -29.71 18.57 3.98
CA ASN A 222 -31.05 18.49 3.40
C ASN A 222 -32.03 17.61 4.19
N ALA A 223 -31.64 17.08 5.36
CA ALA A 223 -32.49 16.16 6.09
C ALA A 223 -33.90 16.70 6.42
N ALA A 224 -34.05 18.01 6.63
CA ALA A 224 -35.34 18.66 6.87
C ALA A 224 -36.31 18.63 5.66
N GLN A 225 -35.84 18.22 4.47
CA GLN A 225 -36.69 18.02 3.29
C GLN A 225 -37.50 16.74 3.37
N TYR A 226 -37.12 15.81 4.24
CA TYR A 226 -37.75 14.51 4.38
C TYR A 226 -38.59 14.43 5.66
N THR A 227 -39.74 13.79 5.63
CA THR A 227 -40.54 13.52 6.85
C THR A 227 -40.20 12.17 7.47
N GLN A 228 -40.04 11.15 6.63
CA GLN A 228 -39.53 9.82 6.94
C GLN A 228 -38.08 9.70 6.48
N ARG A 229 -37.19 9.31 7.40
CA ARG A 229 -35.80 8.98 7.13
C ARG A 229 -35.44 7.74 7.93
N ARG A 230 -35.20 6.61 7.28
CA ARG A 230 -34.90 5.36 8.00
C ARG A 230 -33.75 4.61 7.35
N LEU A 231 -32.79 4.23 8.18
CA LEU A 231 -31.74 3.28 7.83
C LEU A 231 -32.02 1.97 8.55
N THR A 232 -32.12 0.87 7.81
CA THR A 232 -32.16 -0.48 8.38
C THR A 232 -30.98 -1.28 7.86
N ALA A 233 -30.14 -1.79 8.75
CA ALA A 233 -29.05 -2.70 8.42
C ALA A 233 -29.49 -4.16 8.63
N TYR A 234 -29.04 -5.00 7.72
CA TYR A 234 -29.43 -6.40 7.60
C TYR A 234 -28.20 -7.28 7.51
N VAL A 235 -28.37 -8.55 7.88
CA VAL A 235 -27.37 -9.58 7.64
C VAL A 235 -28.01 -10.83 7.05
N ARG A 236 -27.24 -11.59 6.28
CA ARG A 236 -27.62 -12.96 5.91
C ARG A 236 -26.85 -13.93 6.79
N THR A 237 -27.57 -14.76 7.54
CA THR A 237 -26.95 -15.74 8.45
C THR A 237 -26.02 -16.67 7.68
N SER A 238 -24.79 -16.81 8.18
CA SER A 238 -23.83 -17.71 7.56
C SER A 238 -24.17 -19.17 7.82
N LEU A 239 -23.86 -20.04 6.86
CA LEU A 239 -23.96 -21.50 7.04
C LEU A 239 -22.63 -22.12 7.52
N VAL A 240 -21.54 -21.35 7.47
CA VAL A 240 -20.18 -21.75 7.83
C VAL A 240 -19.46 -20.62 8.58
N SER A 241 -18.53 -20.94 9.46
CA SER A 241 -17.54 -19.98 9.96
C SER A 241 -16.21 -20.22 9.26
N LEU A 242 -15.58 -19.16 8.75
CA LEU A 242 -14.26 -19.25 8.13
C LEU A 242 -13.18 -18.92 9.14
N THR A 243 -12.16 -19.77 9.22
CA THR A 243 -10.95 -19.54 10.01
C THR A 243 -9.78 -19.11 9.12
N GLN A 244 -9.81 -19.46 7.83
CA GLN A 244 -8.85 -19.01 6.83
C GLN A 244 -9.55 -18.82 5.48
N ALA A 245 -9.32 -17.68 4.83
CA ALA A 245 -9.71 -17.41 3.46
C ALA A 245 -8.84 -16.25 2.92
N PRO A 246 -8.61 -16.17 1.61
CA PRO A 246 -7.98 -14.97 1.04
C PRO A 246 -8.88 -13.74 1.23
N GLN A 247 -8.31 -12.55 1.14
CA GLN A 247 -9.05 -11.30 0.96
C GLN A 247 -9.20 -10.96 -0.52
N ASP A 248 -10.23 -10.21 -0.90
CA ASP A 248 -10.33 -9.69 -2.27
C ASP A 248 -9.07 -8.95 -2.68
N ARG A 249 -8.66 -9.16 -3.94
CA ARG A 249 -7.47 -8.58 -4.59
C ARG A 249 -6.14 -8.94 -3.93
N GLN A 250 -6.13 -9.85 -2.97
CA GLN A 250 -4.91 -10.25 -2.28
C GLN A 250 -3.86 -10.77 -3.26
N LEU A 251 -2.65 -10.26 -3.12
CA LEU A 251 -1.46 -10.90 -3.68
C LEU A 251 -0.92 -11.89 -2.67
N ILE A 252 -0.79 -13.14 -3.08
CA ILE A 252 -0.19 -14.21 -2.27
C ILE A 252 1.20 -14.50 -2.83
N PRO A 253 2.27 -14.34 -2.02
CA PRO A 253 3.63 -14.58 -2.48
C PRO A 253 3.81 -15.98 -3.09
N ARG A 254 4.42 -16.04 -4.26
CA ARG A 254 4.75 -17.31 -4.92
C ARG A 254 6.00 -17.94 -4.30
N ASP A 255 6.05 -19.27 -4.30
CA ASP A 255 7.24 -20.03 -3.97
C ASP A 255 8.20 -20.16 -5.18
N ALA A 256 9.31 -20.88 -4.98
CA ALA A 256 10.33 -21.11 -6.01
C ALA A 256 9.80 -21.88 -7.25
N THR A 257 8.65 -22.57 -7.14
CA THR A 257 7.99 -23.24 -8.28
C THR A 257 7.06 -22.30 -9.06
N GLY A 258 6.94 -21.04 -8.63
CA GLY A 258 6.09 -20.04 -9.26
C GLY A 258 4.60 -20.22 -8.94
N ARG A 259 4.26 -20.88 -7.83
CA ARG A 259 2.88 -21.08 -7.36
C ARG A 259 2.71 -20.56 -5.94
N ALA A 260 1.48 -20.29 -5.53
CA ALA A 260 1.13 -19.97 -4.15
C ALA A 260 0.06 -20.93 -3.62
N THR A 261 0.20 -21.36 -2.38
CA THR A 261 -0.82 -22.16 -1.68
C THR A 261 -1.83 -21.22 -1.02
N VAL A 262 -3.11 -21.41 -1.28
CA VAL A 262 -4.19 -20.55 -0.78
C VAL A 262 -5.12 -21.36 0.12
N PRO A 263 -4.88 -21.38 1.44
CA PRO A 263 -5.72 -22.17 2.33
C PRO A 263 -7.12 -21.53 2.46
N VAL A 264 -8.15 -22.37 2.37
CA VAL A 264 -9.53 -22.03 2.72
C VAL A 264 -10.01 -23.03 3.75
N ALA A 265 -10.28 -22.58 4.97
CA ALA A 265 -10.61 -23.45 6.09
C ALA A 265 -11.72 -22.84 6.94
N GLY A 266 -12.49 -23.72 7.58
CA GLY A 266 -13.60 -23.30 8.41
C GLY A 266 -14.37 -24.46 8.99
N ARG A 267 -15.51 -24.14 9.59
CA ARG A 267 -16.44 -25.08 10.20
C ARG A 267 -17.84 -24.87 9.65
N MET A 268 -18.55 -25.95 9.35
CA MET A 268 -19.98 -25.88 9.05
C MET A 268 -20.72 -25.54 10.35
N THR A 269 -21.44 -24.43 10.39
CA THR A 269 -22.18 -23.99 11.60
C THR A 269 -23.61 -24.47 11.56
N ASP A 270 -24.24 -24.47 10.39
CA ASP A 270 -25.61 -24.95 10.22
C ASP A 270 -25.66 -26.50 10.18
N PRO A 271 -26.53 -27.16 10.97
CA PRO A 271 -26.64 -28.63 11.03
C PRO A 271 -27.18 -29.27 9.74
N ARG A 272 -27.85 -28.49 8.87
CA ARG A 272 -28.36 -28.93 7.57
C ARG A 272 -27.24 -29.11 6.55
N VAL A 273 -26.13 -28.38 6.69
CA VAL A 273 -24.97 -28.50 5.81
C VAL A 273 -24.29 -29.85 6.04
N LYS A 274 -24.27 -30.69 5.00
CA LYS A 274 -23.60 -32.01 4.99
C LYS A 274 -22.27 -32.00 4.25
N SER A 275 -22.08 -31.03 3.37
CA SER A 275 -20.86 -30.82 2.61
C SER A 275 -20.73 -29.37 2.19
N VAL A 276 -19.49 -28.94 1.98
CA VAL A 276 -19.15 -27.68 1.32
C VAL A 276 -18.38 -27.95 0.03
N GLN A 277 -18.52 -27.05 -0.92
CA GLN A 277 -17.82 -27.09 -2.19
C GLN A 277 -17.04 -25.78 -2.38
N LEU A 278 -15.74 -25.86 -2.62
CA LEU A 278 -14.93 -24.72 -3.04
C LEU A 278 -14.68 -24.83 -4.54
N THR A 279 -15.07 -23.81 -5.29
CA THR A 279 -14.72 -23.65 -6.70
C THR A 279 -13.65 -22.57 -6.82
N VAL A 280 -12.55 -22.89 -7.50
CA VAL A 280 -11.48 -21.94 -7.82
C VAL A 280 -11.41 -21.78 -9.33
N THR A 281 -11.71 -20.58 -9.82
CA THR A 281 -11.72 -20.25 -11.25
C THR A 281 -10.62 -19.23 -11.54
N GLY A 282 -9.80 -19.47 -12.55
CA GLY A 282 -8.73 -18.55 -12.96
C GLY A 282 -7.77 -19.22 -13.93
N ASN A 283 -6.96 -18.44 -14.65
CA ASN A 283 -6.01 -18.97 -15.64
C ASN A 283 -6.64 -19.91 -16.70
N GLY A 284 -7.90 -19.66 -17.08
CA GLY A 284 -8.65 -20.51 -18.02
C GLY A 284 -9.08 -21.86 -17.46
N GLU A 285 -8.86 -22.12 -16.17
CA GLU A 285 -9.14 -23.38 -15.49
C GLU A 285 -10.21 -23.18 -14.40
N THR A 286 -10.89 -24.27 -14.04
CA THR A 286 -11.82 -24.32 -12.91
C THR A 286 -11.56 -25.61 -12.14
N GLU A 287 -11.18 -25.45 -10.87
CA GLU A 287 -10.95 -26.56 -9.95
C GLU A 287 -12.08 -26.60 -8.93
N VAL A 288 -12.58 -27.79 -8.62
CA VAL A 288 -13.66 -28.00 -7.66
C VAL A 288 -13.18 -28.94 -6.56
N TYR A 289 -13.32 -28.49 -5.32
CA TYR A 289 -12.98 -29.22 -4.12
C TYR A 289 -14.25 -29.44 -3.30
N THR A 290 -14.37 -30.59 -2.63
CA THR A 290 -15.51 -30.87 -1.74
C THR A 290 -15.02 -31.44 -0.42
N SER A 291 -15.75 -31.15 0.65
CA SER A 291 -15.51 -31.74 1.97
C SER A 291 -16.82 -32.00 2.68
N ALA A 292 -16.96 -33.20 3.23
CA ALA A 292 -18.04 -33.58 4.15
C ALA A 292 -17.62 -33.46 5.62
N SER A 293 -16.36 -33.06 5.90
CA SER A 293 -15.89 -32.86 7.27
C SER A 293 -16.51 -31.61 7.87
N ARG A 294 -17.00 -31.72 9.12
CA ARG A 294 -17.56 -30.59 9.86
C ARG A 294 -16.56 -29.44 9.97
N ASP A 295 -15.29 -29.77 10.18
CA ASP A 295 -14.15 -28.86 10.07
C ASP A 295 -13.44 -29.15 8.74
N PHE A 296 -13.56 -28.23 7.77
CA PHE A 296 -13.03 -28.43 6.43
C PHE A 296 -11.76 -27.62 6.21
N ARG A 297 -10.89 -28.12 5.34
CA ARG A 297 -9.70 -27.40 4.87
C ARG A 297 -9.41 -27.78 3.42
N PHE A 298 -9.24 -26.76 2.60
CA PHE A 298 -8.77 -26.85 1.22
C PHE A 298 -7.42 -26.15 1.11
N THR A 299 -6.56 -26.64 0.22
CA THR A 299 -5.25 -26.04 -0.07
C THR A 299 -4.99 -25.97 -1.58
N PRO A 300 -5.85 -25.31 -2.36
CA PRO A 300 -5.61 -25.05 -3.78
C PRO A 300 -4.27 -24.33 -3.96
N ARG A 301 -3.65 -24.56 -5.12
CA ARG A 301 -2.40 -23.88 -5.51
C ARG A 301 -2.61 -23.09 -6.78
N ILE A 302 -2.50 -21.77 -6.70
CA ILE A 302 -2.63 -20.88 -7.86
C ILE A 302 -1.27 -20.59 -8.48
N LYS A 303 -1.22 -20.42 -9.81
CA LYS A 303 0.02 -20.10 -10.54
C LYS A 303 0.21 -18.58 -10.62
N ALA A 304 1.44 -18.11 -10.41
CA ALA A 304 1.79 -16.71 -10.69
C ALA A 304 1.66 -16.42 -12.20
N GLY A 305 1.05 -15.28 -12.52
CA GLY A 305 0.76 -14.89 -13.90
C GLY A 305 -0.19 -13.69 -13.96
N LEU A 306 -0.37 -13.13 -15.16
CA LEU A 306 -1.31 -12.03 -15.41
C LEU A 306 -2.73 -12.56 -15.59
N HIS A 307 -3.23 -13.20 -14.54
CA HIS A 307 -4.61 -13.67 -14.42
C HIS A 307 -5.04 -13.57 -12.96
N GLU A 308 -6.31 -13.28 -12.76
CA GLU A 308 -6.93 -13.24 -11.44
C GLU A 308 -7.66 -14.56 -11.16
N TYR A 309 -7.74 -14.93 -9.88
CA TYR A 309 -8.50 -16.08 -9.42
C TYR A 309 -9.70 -15.63 -8.58
N THR A 310 -10.80 -16.36 -8.73
CA THR A 310 -11.98 -16.29 -7.89
C THR A 310 -12.11 -17.56 -7.07
N PHE A 311 -12.37 -17.41 -5.78
CA PHE A 311 -12.65 -18.49 -4.85
C PHE A 311 -14.12 -18.37 -4.41
N GLU A 312 -14.91 -19.39 -4.71
CA GLU A 312 -16.33 -19.43 -4.37
C GLU A 312 -16.63 -20.65 -3.49
N LEU A 313 -17.00 -20.41 -2.24
CA LEU A 313 -17.42 -21.45 -1.30
C LEU A 313 -18.94 -21.55 -1.30
N LYS A 314 -19.44 -22.76 -1.55
CA LYS A 314 -20.87 -23.09 -1.51
C LYS A 314 -21.23 -24.05 -0.39
N ALA A 315 -22.38 -23.81 0.21
CA ALA A 315 -23.05 -24.71 1.15
C ALA A 315 -24.56 -24.72 0.83
N LEU A 316 -25.19 -25.90 0.77
CA LEU A 316 -26.60 -26.06 0.40
C LEU A 316 -26.97 -25.37 -0.93
N GLY A 317 -26.08 -25.41 -1.92
CA GLY A 317 -26.28 -24.77 -3.23
C GLY A 317 -26.13 -23.24 -3.24
N ARG A 318 -25.93 -22.60 -2.08
CA ARG A 318 -25.75 -21.15 -1.93
C ARG A 318 -24.28 -20.78 -1.82
N VAL A 319 -23.88 -19.66 -2.44
CA VAL A 319 -22.56 -19.03 -2.19
C VAL A 319 -22.55 -18.41 -0.79
N VAL A 320 -21.65 -18.88 0.05
CA VAL A 320 -21.47 -18.44 1.45
C VAL A 320 -20.17 -17.69 1.69
N ALA A 321 -19.26 -17.71 0.72
CA ALA A 321 -18.13 -16.79 0.64
C ALA A 321 -17.67 -16.73 -0.80
N ARG A 322 -17.31 -15.54 -1.26
CA ARG A 322 -16.69 -15.31 -2.56
C ARG A 322 -15.48 -14.41 -2.33
N ARG A 323 -14.40 -14.63 -3.08
CA ARG A 323 -13.20 -13.79 -3.04
C ARG A 323 -12.68 -13.64 -4.45
N GLU A 324 -12.46 -12.41 -4.90
CA GLU A 324 -12.14 -12.10 -6.28
C GLU A 324 -10.84 -11.33 -6.42
N GLY A 325 -10.25 -11.35 -7.62
CA GLY A 325 -9.04 -10.59 -7.92
C GLY A 325 -7.76 -11.16 -7.30
N ILE A 326 -7.80 -12.40 -6.80
CA ILE A 326 -6.66 -13.02 -6.11
C ILE A 326 -5.55 -13.28 -7.13
N VAL A 327 -4.33 -12.88 -6.80
CA VAL A 327 -3.17 -13.07 -7.67
C VAL A 327 -2.03 -13.73 -6.90
N SER A 328 -1.15 -14.42 -7.62
CA SER A 328 0.11 -14.92 -7.05
C SER A 328 1.28 -14.17 -7.66
N GLY A 329 2.20 -13.71 -6.82
CA GLY A 329 3.22 -12.76 -7.25
C GLY A 329 4.38 -12.58 -6.28
N ASP A 330 5.10 -11.49 -6.46
CA ASP A 330 6.25 -11.10 -5.64
C ASP A 330 5.94 -9.83 -4.84
N ALA A 331 6.54 -9.67 -3.66
CA ALA A 331 6.30 -8.53 -2.77
C ALA A 331 7.59 -7.77 -2.42
N TYR A 332 7.51 -6.44 -2.42
CA TYR A 332 8.61 -5.52 -2.13
C TYR A 332 8.21 -4.44 -1.14
N VAL A 333 9.18 -3.99 -0.36
CA VAL A 333 9.04 -2.87 0.57
C VAL A 333 9.79 -1.66 0.02
N VAL A 334 9.15 -0.49 0.08
CA VAL A 334 9.80 0.80 -0.16
C VAL A 334 9.82 1.58 1.15
N GLN A 335 10.97 2.14 1.51
CA GLN A 335 11.16 2.83 2.79
C GLN A 335 12.20 3.94 2.66
N GLY A 336 12.11 4.95 3.52
CA GLY A 336 12.97 6.13 3.50
C GLY A 336 12.19 7.44 3.59
N GLN A 337 12.73 8.53 3.04
CA GLN A 337 12.11 9.86 3.15
C GLN A 337 11.35 10.29 1.89
N SER A 338 11.32 11.58 1.56
CA SER A 338 10.47 12.15 0.50
C SER A 338 10.74 11.56 -0.88
N ASN A 339 12.00 11.25 -1.20
CA ASN A 339 12.34 10.58 -2.46
C ASN A 339 12.01 9.07 -2.48
N ALA A 340 11.79 8.43 -1.33
CA ALA A 340 11.20 7.09 -1.24
C ALA A 340 9.65 7.13 -1.27
N GLU A 341 9.05 8.16 -0.65
CA GLU A 341 7.61 8.44 -0.72
C GLU A 341 7.22 8.73 -2.17
N ALA A 342 8.08 9.48 -2.89
CA ALA A 342 8.02 9.75 -4.31
C ALA A 342 6.63 10.21 -4.78
N SER A 343 6.05 11.15 -4.04
CA SER A 343 4.80 11.83 -4.42
C SER A 343 4.95 12.57 -5.75
N MET A 344 3.82 12.88 -6.39
CA MET A 344 3.82 13.67 -7.63
C MET A 344 4.33 15.10 -7.39
N TYR A 345 5.43 15.46 -8.05
CA TYR A 345 5.96 16.84 -8.07
C TYR A 345 5.77 17.50 -9.45
N ASN A 346 6.29 16.88 -10.51
CA ASN A 346 6.15 17.35 -11.88
C ASN A 346 6.03 16.15 -12.83
N GLY A 347 4.91 16.04 -13.54
CA GLY A 347 4.57 14.87 -14.34
C GLY A 347 3.93 13.75 -13.51
N ALA A 348 3.19 12.87 -14.18
CA ALA A 348 2.33 11.86 -13.57
C ALA A 348 2.77 10.43 -13.91
N ALA A 349 2.61 9.53 -12.95
CA ALA A 349 2.87 8.10 -13.04
C ALA A 349 1.58 7.26 -13.12
N SER A 350 0.39 7.88 -13.17
CA SER A 350 -0.89 7.19 -13.34
C SER A 350 -0.96 6.25 -14.56
N GLY A 351 -0.15 6.50 -15.60
CA GLY A 351 0.01 5.61 -16.75
C GLY A 351 0.69 4.26 -16.43
N GLU A 352 1.32 4.13 -15.27
CA GLU A 352 1.99 2.90 -14.81
C GLU A 352 1.05 1.94 -14.07
N GLU A 353 -0.16 2.38 -13.76
CA GLU A 353 -1.16 1.58 -13.04
C GLU A 353 -1.52 0.28 -13.78
N SER A 354 -1.85 -0.75 -13.00
CA SER A 354 -2.11 -2.08 -13.52
C SER A 354 -2.94 -2.88 -12.51
N PRO A 355 -3.86 -3.75 -12.95
CA PRO A 355 -4.58 -4.61 -12.02
C PRO A 355 -3.65 -5.63 -11.33
N TYR A 356 -2.46 -5.85 -11.88
CA TYR A 356 -1.44 -6.74 -11.32
C TYR A 356 -0.41 -6.03 -10.45
N LEU A 357 -0.61 -4.74 -10.16
CA LEU A 357 0.14 -4.00 -9.15
C LEU A 357 -0.74 -3.79 -7.92
N ARG A 358 -0.36 -4.43 -6.81
CA ARG A 358 -1.11 -4.44 -5.57
C ARG A 358 -0.39 -3.65 -4.48
N SER A 359 -1.16 -3.19 -3.52
CA SER A 359 -0.65 -2.63 -2.28
C SER A 359 -1.60 -2.95 -1.13
N PHE A 360 -1.17 -2.70 0.11
CA PHE A 360 -1.92 -3.07 1.29
C PHE A 360 -1.95 -1.92 2.31
N GLY A 361 -3.17 -1.46 2.63
CA GLY A 361 -3.41 -0.34 3.53
C GLY A 361 -2.83 1.00 3.03
N SER A 362 -2.51 1.89 3.97
CA SER A 362 -1.93 3.22 3.70
C SER A 362 -0.69 3.53 4.55
N PRO A 363 0.26 4.36 4.06
CA PRO A 363 1.38 4.88 4.85
C PRO A 363 1.03 6.10 5.71
N VAL A 364 -0.25 6.33 5.99
CA VAL A 364 -0.69 7.44 6.84
C VAL A 364 -0.02 7.38 8.21
N SER A 365 0.37 8.53 8.75
CA SER A 365 1.04 8.62 10.05
C SER A 365 0.08 8.50 11.23
N ASP A 366 -1.19 8.79 11.01
CA ASP A 366 -2.25 8.68 12.02
C ASP A 366 -2.43 7.20 12.43
N PRO A 367 -2.21 6.85 13.71
CA PRO A 367 -2.30 5.47 14.16
C PRO A 367 -3.69 4.86 14.00
N SER A 368 -4.75 5.66 14.17
CA SER A 368 -6.14 5.20 14.11
C SER A 368 -6.54 4.86 12.67
N ILE A 369 -6.21 5.75 11.73
CA ILE A 369 -6.45 5.51 10.30
C ILE A 369 -5.57 4.36 9.80
N SER A 370 -4.29 4.33 10.17
CA SER A 370 -3.36 3.25 9.76
C SER A 370 -3.75 1.88 10.31
N ALA A 371 -4.31 1.81 11.53
CA ALA A 371 -4.81 0.56 12.10
C ALA A 371 -6.09 0.06 11.43
N ALA A 372 -6.95 0.97 10.96
CA ALA A 372 -8.20 0.62 10.31
C ALA A 372 -8.03 0.23 8.83
N ASP A 373 -7.10 0.86 8.12
CA ASP A 373 -6.85 0.62 6.69
C ASP A 373 -5.96 -0.61 6.46
N ARG A 374 -6.58 -1.80 6.52
CA ARG A 374 -5.92 -3.12 6.43
C ARG A 374 -6.51 -4.01 5.35
N VAL A 375 -6.64 -3.43 4.16
CA VAL A 375 -7.23 -4.08 2.99
C VAL A 375 -6.28 -4.09 1.80
N TRP A 376 -6.44 -5.09 0.94
CA TRP A 376 -5.75 -5.15 -0.34
C TRP A 376 -6.40 -4.24 -1.38
N GLY A 377 -5.57 -3.37 -1.96
CA GLY A 377 -5.93 -2.40 -2.99
C GLY A 377 -4.97 -2.43 -4.18
N TYR A 378 -5.14 -1.47 -5.07
CA TYR A 378 -4.26 -1.26 -6.21
C TYR A 378 -3.12 -0.33 -5.83
N ALA A 379 -1.93 -0.56 -6.39
CA ALA A 379 -0.82 0.36 -6.21
C ALA A 379 -1.04 1.64 -7.03
N THR A 380 -0.80 2.81 -6.42
CA THR A 380 -0.94 4.13 -7.04
C THR A 380 0.33 4.95 -6.88
N GLY A 381 0.74 5.65 -7.94
CA GLY A 381 2.05 6.33 -8.00
C GLY A 381 2.03 7.81 -7.61
N ASP A 382 0.91 8.51 -7.84
CA ASP A 382 0.87 9.97 -7.82
C ASP A 382 0.35 10.57 -6.51
N VAL A 383 -0.21 9.75 -5.64
CA VAL A 383 -0.69 10.16 -4.32
C VAL A 383 0.28 9.68 -3.25
N SER A 384 0.28 10.34 -2.09
CA SER A 384 1.06 9.91 -0.94
C SER A 384 0.22 9.83 0.32
N ARG A 385 0.61 8.93 1.23
CA ARG A 385 -0.06 8.71 2.53
C ARG A 385 -1.55 8.39 2.40
N GLN A 386 -1.94 7.81 1.27
CA GLN A 386 -3.28 7.34 0.96
C GLN A 386 -3.29 5.83 0.78
N SER A 387 -4.49 5.23 0.74
CA SER A 387 -4.62 3.79 0.51
C SER A 387 -3.97 3.42 -0.82
N GLY A 388 -3.05 2.46 -0.76
CA GLY A 388 -2.33 1.96 -1.92
C GLY A 388 -1.26 2.89 -2.52
N SER A 389 -0.91 4.01 -1.87
CA SER A 389 0.16 4.89 -2.34
C SER A 389 1.53 4.20 -2.25
N VAL A 390 2.23 4.11 -3.38
CA VAL A 390 3.55 3.44 -3.47
C VAL A 390 4.67 4.31 -4.00
N GLY A 391 4.36 5.46 -4.60
CA GLY A 391 5.34 6.41 -5.15
C GLY A 391 5.71 6.15 -6.61
N GLN A 392 6.09 7.22 -7.32
CA GLN A 392 6.23 7.23 -8.78
C GLN A 392 7.31 6.28 -9.33
N TRP A 393 8.50 6.23 -8.72
CA TRP A 393 9.56 5.33 -9.21
C TRP A 393 9.27 3.87 -8.86
N ALA A 394 8.62 3.62 -7.73
CA ALA A 394 8.29 2.27 -7.28
C ALA A 394 7.20 1.64 -8.16
N ILE A 395 6.14 2.40 -8.49
CA ILE A 395 5.10 1.90 -9.40
C ILE A 395 5.67 1.62 -10.79
N ARG A 396 6.58 2.48 -11.29
CA ARG A 396 7.28 2.27 -12.56
C ARG A 396 8.13 1.00 -12.55
N MET A 397 8.92 0.80 -11.51
CA MET A 397 9.70 -0.42 -11.29
C MET A 397 8.78 -1.66 -11.30
N GLY A 398 7.69 -1.63 -10.53
CA GLY A 398 6.71 -2.71 -10.50
C GLY A 398 6.10 -2.98 -11.87
N ARG A 399 5.71 -1.93 -12.62
CA ARG A 399 5.12 -2.04 -13.95
C ARG A 399 6.06 -2.71 -14.94
N GLN A 400 7.35 -2.39 -14.90
CA GLN A 400 8.35 -3.05 -15.75
C GLN A 400 8.50 -4.54 -15.41
N LEU A 401 8.55 -4.89 -14.12
CA LEU A 401 8.59 -6.29 -13.67
C LEU A 401 7.36 -7.08 -14.16
N VAL A 402 6.15 -6.51 -13.97
CA VAL A 402 4.89 -7.09 -14.46
C VAL A 402 4.95 -7.30 -15.97
N ASN A 403 5.36 -6.28 -16.73
CA ASN A 403 5.37 -6.33 -18.18
C ASN A 403 6.36 -7.35 -18.73
N LYS A 404 7.58 -7.41 -18.18
CA LYS A 404 8.64 -8.29 -18.64
C LYS A 404 8.44 -9.73 -18.19
N TYR A 405 8.21 -9.94 -16.89
CA TYR A 405 8.22 -11.26 -16.28
C TYR A 405 6.85 -11.88 -16.11
N LYS A 406 5.78 -11.11 -16.38
CA LYS A 406 4.39 -11.56 -16.26
C LYS A 406 4.04 -12.02 -14.84
N VAL A 407 4.70 -11.44 -13.84
CA VAL A 407 4.48 -11.72 -12.42
C VAL A 407 3.79 -10.52 -11.78
N PRO A 408 2.63 -10.68 -11.14
CA PRO A 408 2.01 -9.65 -10.29
C PRO A 408 2.95 -9.19 -9.18
N ILE A 409 2.93 -7.90 -8.85
CA ILE A 409 3.83 -7.30 -7.86
C ILE A 409 3.04 -6.58 -6.77
N ALA A 410 3.38 -6.84 -5.52
CA ALA A 410 2.93 -6.06 -4.37
C ALA A 410 4.02 -5.07 -3.97
N LEU A 411 3.64 -3.81 -3.80
CA LEU A 411 4.50 -2.74 -3.34
C LEU A 411 3.90 -2.16 -2.05
N ILE A 412 4.66 -2.22 -0.95
CA ILE A 412 4.23 -1.70 0.34
C ILE A 412 5.20 -0.60 0.76
N ASN A 413 4.77 0.64 0.64
CA ASN A 413 5.59 1.81 0.94
C ASN A 413 5.37 2.25 2.39
N GLY A 414 6.44 2.41 3.16
CA GLY A 414 6.47 2.93 4.53
C GLY A 414 7.17 4.27 4.68
N ALA A 415 7.60 4.88 3.57
CA ALA A 415 8.38 6.11 3.55
C ALA A 415 7.63 7.29 4.16
N HIS A 416 8.41 8.25 4.67
CA HIS A 416 7.88 9.49 5.23
C HIS A 416 8.82 10.67 4.98
N GLY A 417 8.34 11.64 4.20
CA GLY A 417 9.06 12.88 3.87
C GLY A 417 9.64 13.64 5.06
N GLY A 418 10.85 14.17 4.85
CA GLY A 418 11.53 15.10 5.77
C GLY A 418 12.08 14.48 7.06
N GLN A 419 12.21 13.16 7.14
CA GLN A 419 12.60 12.47 8.36
C GLN A 419 14.07 11.98 8.32
N PRO A 420 14.83 12.15 9.43
CA PRO A 420 16.18 11.61 9.57
C PRO A 420 16.16 10.09 9.84
N ILE A 421 17.32 9.45 9.78
CA ILE A 421 17.47 8.00 10.00
C ILE A 421 16.89 7.51 11.34
N SER A 422 16.88 8.36 12.37
CA SER A 422 16.38 8.04 13.71
C SER A 422 14.86 7.82 13.77
N PHE A 423 14.09 8.42 12.85
CA PHE A 423 12.63 8.28 12.80
C PHE A 423 12.17 6.86 12.39
N PHE A 424 13.02 6.16 11.66
CA PHE A 424 12.70 4.85 11.07
C PHE A 424 13.10 3.67 11.96
N GLN A 425 13.72 3.93 13.11
CA GLN A 425 14.22 2.88 14.00
C GLN A 425 13.07 2.08 14.61
N ARG A 426 13.33 0.79 14.87
CA ARG A 426 12.39 -0.08 15.58
C ARG A 426 12.28 0.36 17.04
N ASN A 427 11.08 0.30 17.59
CA ASN A 427 10.92 0.28 19.04
C ASN A 427 11.15 -1.16 19.53
N ASP A 428 12.33 -1.46 20.07
CA ASP A 428 12.69 -2.83 20.48
C ASP A 428 11.82 -3.38 21.61
N ALA A 429 11.26 -2.51 22.46
CA ALA A 429 10.34 -2.93 23.52
C ALA A 429 8.96 -3.32 22.95
N SER A 430 8.59 -2.76 21.80
CA SER A 430 7.30 -3.02 21.13
C SER A 430 7.45 -2.83 19.62
N PRO A 431 7.96 -3.83 18.86
CA PRO A 431 8.19 -3.71 17.42
C PRO A 431 6.96 -3.33 16.59
N ASP A 432 5.77 -3.68 17.09
CA ASP A 432 4.48 -3.33 16.50
C ASP A 432 3.88 -2.04 17.09
N ASP A 433 4.68 -1.15 17.68
CA ASP A 433 4.18 0.13 18.17
C ASP A 433 3.63 1.00 17.01
N ILE A 434 2.31 1.07 16.91
CA ILE A 434 1.57 1.81 15.87
C ILE A 434 1.88 3.32 15.87
N THR A 435 2.42 3.86 16.96
CA THR A 435 2.82 5.27 17.01
C THR A 435 4.14 5.54 16.26
N THR A 436 4.93 4.50 16.00
CA THR A 436 6.19 4.58 15.26
C THR A 436 6.03 4.26 13.76
N ASN A 437 6.91 4.80 12.91
CA ASN A 437 6.91 4.46 11.48
C ASN A 437 7.17 2.97 11.25
N TYR A 438 8.18 2.43 11.94
CA TYR A 438 8.55 1.02 11.85
C TYR A 438 7.37 0.12 12.22
N GLY A 439 6.71 0.36 13.35
CA GLY A 439 5.58 -0.44 13.79
C GLY A 439 4.38 -0.38 12.84
N ARG A 440 4.04 0.79 12.28
CA ARG A 440 3.00 0.88 11.23
C ARG A 440 3.33 0.06 9.99
N LEU A 441 4.58 0.13 9.50
CA LEU A 441 5.00 -0.69 8.36
C LEU A 441 4.96 -2.18 8.70
N ARG A 442 5.57 -2.59 9.81
CA ARG A 442 5.62 -4.00 10.23
C ARG A 442 4.23 -4.59 10.39
N GLN A 443 3.32 -3.89 11.08
CA GLN A 443 1.95 -4.36 11.22
C GLN A 443 1.23 -4.52 9.87
N ARG A 444 1.44 -3.62 8.89
CA ARG A 444 0.88 -3.77 7.54
C ARG A 444 1.44 -5.01 6.83
N LEU A 445 2.74 -5.25 6.93
CA LEU A 445 3.38 -6.43 6.34
C LEU A 445 2.88 -7.74 6.99
N THR A 446 2.69 -7.74 8.31
CA THR A 446 2.10 -8.87 9.05
C THR A 446 0.67 -9.12 8.58
N ALA A 447 -0.18 -8.09 8.55
CA ALA A 447 -1.58 -8.21 8.15
C ALA A 447 -1.75 -8.58 6.67
N ALA A 448 -0.84 -8.16 5.80
CA ALA A 448 -0.79 -8.58 4.40
C ALA A 448 -0.36 -10.05 4.22
N GLY A 449 0.29 -10.65 5.24
CA GLY A 449 0.81 -12.02 5.18
C GLY A 449 2.05 -12.17 4.30
N VAL A 450 2.89 -11.13 4.20
CA VAL A 450 4.07 -11.11 3.31
C VAL A 450 5.41 -11.21 4.03
N ILE A 451 5.43 -11.09 5.37
CA ILE A 451 6.64 -11.32 6.18
C ILE A 451 7.18 -12.74 5.90
N GLY A 452 8.49 -12.87 5.71
CA GLY A 452 9.15 -14.12 5.33
C GLY A 452 9.09 -14.45 3.84
N HIS A 453 8.38 -13.65 3.03
CA HIS A 453 8.21 -13.86 1.59
C HIS A 453 8.59 -12.65 0.73
N LEU A 454 9.15 -11.61 1.34
CA LEU A 454 9.62 -10.43 0.62
C LEU A 454 10.78 -10.77 -0.30
N ARG A 455 10.75 -10.21 -1.52
CA ARG A 455 11.83 -10.36 -2.51
C ARG A 455 12.90 -9.28 -2.35
N GLY A 456 12.49 -8.09 -1.91
CA GLY A 456 13.45 -7.04 -1.56
C GLY A 456 12.88 -5.89 -0.75
N VAL A 457 13.79 -5.17 -0.11
CA VAL A 457 13.54 -3.94 0.65
C VAL A 457 14.40 -2.84 0.05
N LEU A 458 13.77 -1.74 -0.35
CA LEU A 458 14.42 -0.62 -1.03
C LEU A 458 14.41 0.61 -0.11
N TRP A 459 15.61 1.12 0.16
CA TRP A 459 15.86 2.25 1.05
C TRP A 459 16.36 3.47 0.27
N TYR A 460 15.66 4.59 0.43
CA TYR A 460 16.13 5.90 -0.05
C TYR A 460 15.93 6.96 1.04
N GLN A 461 17.00 7.26 1.75
CA GLN A 461 17.06 8.38 2.69
C GLN A 461 18.49 8.88 2.89
N GLY A 462 18.64 10.13 3.32
CA GLY A 462 19.91 10.70 3.76
C GLY A 462 19.94 12.22 3.70
N GLU A 463 19.00 12.85 2.98
CA GLU A 463 18.95 14.31 2.83
C GLU A 463 18.70 15.00 4.18
N SER A 464 17.87 14.41 5.05
CA SER A 464 17.59 14.95 6.38
C SER A 464 18.68 14.67 7.43
N ASP A 465 19.67 13.84 7.11
CA ASP A 465 20.83 13.62 7.99
C ASP A 465 21.94 14.66 7.77
N ASN A 466 21.77 15.57 6.79
CA ASN A 466 22.62 16.74 6.55
C ASN A 466 24.13 16.41 6.42
N ASP A 467 24.45 15.44 5.56
CA ASP A 467 25.80 14.89 5.33
C ASP A 467 26.47 14.22 6.55
N ASN A 468 25.72 13.94 7.61
CA ASN A 468 26.25 13.22 8.77
C ASN A 468 26.36 11.71 8.51
N ALA A 469 27.45 11.32 7.85
CA ALA A 469 27.76 9.95 7.49
C ALA A 469 27.75 8.99 8.69
N ALA A 470 28.35 9.39 9.82
CA ALA A 470 28.47 8.53 10.99
C ALA A 470 27.10 8.16 11.60
N VAL A 471 26.21 9.14 11.73
CA VAL A 471 24.84 8.92 12.24
C VAL A 471 24.05 8.04 11.28
N HIS A 472 24.13 8.32 9.97
CA HIS A 472 23.39 7.56 8.98
C HIS A 472 23.85 6.10 8.88
N VAL A 473 25.18 5.84 8.78
CA VAL A 473 25.71 4.47 8.70
C VAL A 473 25.36 3.67 9.95
N SER A 474 25.50 4.26 11.14
CA SER A 474 25.13 3.60 12.40
C SER A 474 23.64 3.28 12.45
N GLY A 475 22.78 4.27 12.20
CA GLY A 475 21.33 4.09 12.23
C GLY A 475 20.81 3.14 11.15
N PHE A 476 21.38 3.16 9.95
CA PHE A 476 21.03 2.22 8.89
C PHE A 476 21.51 0.80 9.20
N THR A 477 22.68 0.64 9.81
CA THR A 477 23.18 -0.67 10.23
C THR A 477 22.22 -1.33 11.23
N SER A 478 21.77 -0.58 12.24
CA SER A 478 20.75 -1.07 13.20
C SER A 478 19.43 -1.40 12.50
N LEU A 479 18.92 -0.49 11.67
CA LEU A 479 17.67 -0.70 10.94
C LEU A 479 17.72 -1.93 10.01
N LEU A 480 18.85 -2.17 9.34
CA LEU A 480 19.06 -3.34 8.49
C LEU A 480 19.07 -4.63 9.30
N GLN A 481 19.66 -4.63 10.50
CA GLN A 481 19.61 -5.77 11.41
C GLN A 481 18.17 -6.06 11.85
N ASP A 482 17.41 -5.02 12.18
CA ASP A 482 16.01 -5.16 12.54
C ASP A 482 15.16 -5.72 11.40
N TRP A 483 15.37 -5.23 10.17
CA TRP A 483 14.68 -5.81 9.01
C TRP A 483 15.08 -7.26 8.75
N ARG A 484 16.36 -7.63 8.91
CA ARG A 484 16.78 -9.04 8.74
C ARG A 484 16.16 -9.95 9.80
N SER A 485 15.99 -9.45 11.02
CA SER A 485 15.27 -10.12 12.11
C SER A 485 13.79 -10.28 11.79
N ASP A 486 13.11 -9.19 11.43
CA ASP A 486 11.65 -9.15 11.40
C ASP A 486 11.07 -9.53 10.04
N PHE A 487 11.75 -9.17 8.94
CA PHE A 487 11.28 -9.42 7.58
C PHE A 487 11.86 -10.71 6.97
N GLY A 488 12.91 -11.25 7.60
CA GLY A 488 13.66 -12.43 7.18
C GLY A 488 14.97 -12.10 6.47
N THR A 489 15.82 -13.11 6.30
CA THR A 489 17.18 -12.96 5.71
C THR A 489 17.26 -13.26 4.22
N THR A 490 16.18 -13.76 3.62
CA THR A 490 16.07 -14.05 2.18
C THR A 490 15.89 -12.84 1.26
N PRO A 491 15.24 -11.72 1.67
CA PRO A 491 15.08 -10.56 0.79
C PRO A 491 16.45 -9.95 0.41
N LYS A 492 16.53 -9.35 -0.77
CA LYS A 492 17.64 -8.47 -1.13
C LYS A 492 17.41 -7.06 -0.60
N TYR A 493 18.45 -6.42 -0.10
CA TYR A 493 18.39 -5.06 0.43
C TYR A 493 19.08 -4.10 -0.53
N TYR A 494 18.34 -3.08 -0.96
CA TYR A 494 18.78 -2.08 -1.91
C TYR A 494 18.86 -0.72 -1.24
N VAL A 495 19.95 0.01 -1.47
CA VAL A 495 20.18 1.32 -0.87
C VAL A 495 20.52 2.30 -1.98
N TYR A 496 19.75 3.38 -2.10
CA TYR A 496 20.15 4.49 -2.94
C TYR A 496 21.25 5.31 -2.26
N GLN A 497 22.32 5.61 -3.00
CA GLN A 497 23.16 6.76 -2.67
C GLN A 497 22.37 8.03 -3.04
N VAL A 498 22.14 8.90 -2.06
CA VAL A 498 21.37 10.14 -2.28
C VAL A 498 22.08 11.08 -3.25
N ARG A 499 21.31 11.94 -3.92
CA ARG A 499 21.84 12.91 -4.88
C ARG A 499 22.43 14.15 -4.20
N THR A 500 21.83 14.56 -3.10
CA THR A 500 22.23 15.71 -2.29
C THR A 500 22.08 15.37 -0.82
N SER A 501 22.90 15.97 0.05
CA SER A 501 22.66 15.96 1.49
C SER A 501 23.38 17.15 2.13
N PRO A 502 22.66 18.10 2.74
CA PRO A 502 21.20 18.27 2.68
C PRO A 502 20.71 18.58 1.26
N CYS A 503 19.38 18.71 1.08
CA CYS A 503 18.82 19.19 -0.17
C CYS A 503 19.49 20.49 -0.64
N SER A 504 19.58 20.64 -1.97
CA SER A 504 20.28 21.72 -2.65
C SER A 504 21.81 21.74 -2.49
N ASN A 505 22.40 20.78 -1.78
CA ASN A 505 23.85 20.66 -1.60
C ASN A 505 24.39 19.33 -2.17
N SER A 506 25.15 19.42 -3.26
CA SER A 506 25.84 18.28 -3.88
C SER A 506 27.35 18.28 -3.61
N THR A 507 27.89 19.34 -3.01
CA THR A 507 29.35 19.50 -2.81
C THR A 507 29.84 18.79 -1.56
N LEU A 508 28.96 18.58 -0.57
CA LEU A 508 29.19 17.72 0.57
C LEU A 508 29.00 16.26 0.14
N THR A 509 30.03 15.43 0.34
CA THR A 509 30.09 14.07 -0.20
C THR A 509 30.30 13.00 0.86
N ASN A 510 30.45 13.34 2.14
CA ASN A 510 30.81 12.37 3.19
C ASN A 510 29.74 11.27 3.31
N LEU A 511 28.47 11.64 3.40
CA LEU A 511 27.37 10.69 3.49
C LEU A 511 27.22 9.88 2.20
N ARG A 512 27.38 10.53 1.05
CA ARG A 512 27.21 9.88 -0.26
C ARG A 512 28.31 8.82 -0.45
N GLU A 513 29.55 9.15 -0.14
CA GLU A 513 30.65 8.20 -0.13
C GLU A 513 30.38 7.05 0.85
N ALA A 514 29.95 7.34 2.07
CA ALA A 514 29.60 6.31 3.03
C ALA A 514 28.48 5.37 2.53
N GLN A 515 27.46 5.89 1.86
CA GLN A 515 26.40 5.09 1.22
C GLN A 515 26.94 4.21 0.07
N ARG A 516 27.97 4.66 -0.65
CA ARG A 516 28.69 3.84 -1.65
C ARG A 516 29.34 2.63 -0.98
N GLU A 517 30.02 2.87 0.14
CA GLU A 517 30.78 1.87 0.89
C GLU A 517 29.90 0.87 1.66
N MET A 518 28.64 1.21 1.93
CA MET A 518 27.67 0.27 2.53
C MET A 518 27.52 -1.02 1.69
N GLY A 519 27.70 -0.94 0.37
CA GLY A 519 27.68 -2.11 -0.51
C GLY A 519 28.73 -3.16 -0.14
N ASP A 520 29.88 -2.72 0.37
CA ASP A 520 30.99 -3.60 0.75
C ASP A 520 30.89 -4.08 2.19
N THR A 521 30.35 -3.24 3.06
CA THR A 521 30.38 -3.45 4.51
C THR A 521 29.11 -4.08 5.07
N LEU A 522 27.96 -3.87 4.42
CA LEU A 522 26.66 -4.28 4.95
C LEU A 522 25.95 -5.35 4.11
N GLY A 523 26.51 -5.74 2.97
CA GLY A 523 25.91 -6.74 2.08
C GLY A 523 24.61 -6.26 1.44
N VAL A 524 24.52 -4.97 1.12
CA VAL A 524 23.41 -4.34 0.39
C VAL A 524 23.82 -4.09 -1.07
N THR A 525 22.85 -3.92 -1.95
CA THR A 525 23.10 -3.47 -3.32
C THR A 525 22.90 -1.97 -3.41
N VAL A 526 23.95 -1.24 -3.77
CA VAL A 526 23.87 0.21 -3.94
C VAL A 526 23.25 0.56 -5.28
N LEU A 527 22.32 1.52 -5.26
CA LEU A 527 21.65 2.11 -6.41
C LEU A 527 22.11 3.57 -6.56
N SER A 528 22.12 4.07 -7.78
CA SER A 528 22.53 5.45 -8.07
C SER A 528 21.35 6.37 -8.34
N THR A 529 21.51 7.62 -7.94
CA THR A 529 20.62 8.75 -8.22
C THR A 529 21.26 9.77 -9.17
N THR A 530 22.48 9.51 -9.65
CA THR A 530 23.16 10.29 -10.68
C THR A 530 22.75 9.81 -12.09
N GLY A 531 22.94 10.65 -13.11
CA GLY A 531 22.42 10.37 -14.46
C GLY A 531 20.95 10.78 -14.66
N LEU A 532 20.33 11.36 -13.62
CA LEU A 532 18.94 11.83 -13.64
C LEU A 532 18.91 13.36 -13.73
N SER A 533 18.47 13.88 -14.89
CA SER A 533 18.45 15.32 -15.18
C SER A 533 17.20 16.02 -14.64
N GLY A 534 16.11 15.30 -14.41
CA GLY A 534 14.85 15.82 -13.88
C GLY A 534 14.88 16.03 -12.37
N HIS A 535 15.89 16.72 -11.83
CA HIS A 535 16.06 16.97 -10.40
C HIS A 535 16.07 18.48 -10.11
N ASP A 536 15.25 18.94 -9.17
CA ASP A 536 15.08 20.38 -8.86
C ASP A 536 16.10 20.94 -7.84
N GLY A 537 16.88 20.05 -7.23
CA GLY A 537 17.77 20.33 -6.11
C GLY A 537 17.45 19.48 -4.88
N CYS A 538 16.25 18.92 -4.80
CA CYS A 538 15.80 18.05 -3.70
C CYS A 538 14.97 16.85 -4.18
N HIS A 539 14.05 17.07 -5.12
CA HIS A 539 13.11 16.07 -5.62
C HIS A 539 13.21 15.91 -7.13
N TYR A 540 12.58 14.86 -7.63
CA TYR A 540 12.59 14.52 -9.04
C TYR A 540 11.25 14.82 -9.72
N ALA A 541 11.32 15.35 -10.94
CA ALA A 541 10.24 15.23 -11.90
C ALA A 541 10.07 13.76 -12.31
N TYR A 542 8.92 13.42 -12.88
CA TYR A 542 8.66 12.07 -13.37
C TYR A 542 9.58 11.73 -14.56
N ALA A 543 9.50 12.49 -15.65
CA ALA A 543 10.39 12.32 -16.80
C ALA A 543 11.79 12.86 -16.51
N GLY A 544 12.84 12.12 -16.87
CA GLY A 544 14.22 12.50 -16.53
C GLY A 544 14.60 12.24 -15.07
N GLY A 545 13.64 11.75 -14.26
CA GLY A 545 13.78 11.59 -12.81
C GLY A 545 13.15 10.28 -12.33
N TYR A 546 12.02 10.32 -11.61
CA TYR A 546 11.44 9.12 -10.98
C TYR A 546 11.10 7.98 -11.95
N ARG A 547 10.68 8.27 -13.19
CA ARG A 547 10.45 7.23 -14.20
C ARG A 547 11.74 6.48 -14.51
N ASP A 548 12.79 7.22 -14.81
CA ASP A 548 14.08 6.67 -15.25
C ASP A 548 14.79 5.99 -14.05
N MET A 549 14.62 6.54 -12.84
CA MET A 549 15.01 5.89 -11.57
C MET A 549 14.30 4.54 -11.37
N GLY A 550 13.01 4.47 -11.66
CA GLY A 550 12.25 3.21 -11.63
C GLY A 550 12.75 2.19 -12.66
N ASP A 551 13.14 2.65 -13.85
CA ASP A 551 13.72 1.81 -14.90
C ASP A 551 15.12 1.28 -14.52
N HIS A 552 15.98 2.12 -13.95
CA HIS A 552 17.28 1.71 -13.44
C HIS A 552 17.13 0.65 -12.32
N THR A 553 16.19 0.89 -11.40
CA THR A 553 15.92 -0.04 -10.29
C THR A 553 15.38 -1.37 -10.79
N TYR A 554 14.44 -1.34 -11.73
CA TYR A 554 13.95 -2.54 -12.40
C TYR A 554 15.10 -3.35 -13.01
N ALA A 555 16.05 -2.71 -13.71
CA ALA A 555 17.16 -3.41 -14.35
C ALA A 555 18.07 -4.14 -13.34
N VAL A 556 18.34 -3.52 -12.19
CA VAL A 556 19.12 -4.14 -11.11
C VAL A 556 18.34 -5.30 -10.46
N LEU A 557 17.06 -5.11 -10.14
CA LEU A 557 16.22 -6.17 -9.58
C LEU A 557 16.04 -7.34 -10.56
N ALA A 558 15.90 -7.05 -11.85
CA ALA A 558 15.82 -8.04 -12.91
C ALA A 558 17.06 -8.95 -12.91
N ARG A 559 18.27 -8.36 -12.86
CA ARG A 559 19.53 -9.09 -12.70
C ARG A 559 19.53 -9.98 -11.45
N ASP A 560 19.20 -9.39 -10.30
CA ASP A 560 19.40 -10.04 -9.00
C ASP A 560 18.36 -11.11 -8.67
N LEU A 561 17.13 -10.95 -9.17
CA LEU A 561 15.97 -11.72 -8.69
C LEU A 561 15.25 -12.50 -9.79
N TYR A 562 15.49 -12.16 -11.07
CA TYR A 562 14.73 -12.72 -12.20
C TYR A 562 15.62 -13.25 -13.33
N GLY A 563 16.94 -13.38 -13.12
CA GLY A 563 17.86 -13.87 -14.14
C GLY A 563 17.97 -12.94 -15.35
N GLY A 564 17.73 -11.64 -15.16
CA GLY A 564 17.95 -10.62 -16.18
C GLY A 564 19.44 -10.40 -16.49
N PRO A 565 19.75 -9.59 -17.51
CA PRO A 565 21.13 -9.30 -17.90
C PRO A 565 21.94 -8.68 -16.75
N SER A 566 23.20 -9.10 -16.62
CA SER A 566 24.13 -8.57 -15.61
C SER A 566 24.96 -7.39 -16.11
N ALA A 567 25.23 -7.31 -17.41
CA ALA A 567 26.07 -6.28 -18.01
C ALA A 567 25.33 -4.94 -18.12
N GLY A 568 26.01 -3.85 -17.78
CA GLY A 568 25.56 -2.48 -18.02
C GLY A 568 24.33 -2.03 -17.21
N VAL A 569 23.97 -2.74 -16.14
CA VAL A 569 22.82 -2.38 -15.28
C VAL A 569 23.23 -1.88 -13.90
N ALA A 570 24.41 -2.28 -13.40
CA ALA A 570 24.91 -1.80 -12.12
C ALA A 570 25.32 -0.32 -12.23
N PRO A 571 25.16 0.48 -11.15
CA PRO A 571 25.81 1.77 -11.08
C PRO A 571 27.32 1.64 -11.32
N PRO A 572 27.92 2.47 -12.19
CA PRO A 572 29.37 2.57 -12.27
C PRO A 572 29.90 2.92 -10.89
N ASN A 573 30.80 2.09 -10.36
CA ASN A 573 31.32 2.20 -9.00
C ASN A 573 32.85 2.20 -9.05
N PRO A 574 33.51 3.27 -8.60
CA PRO A 574 34.96 3.35 -8.54
C PRO A 574 35.53 2.38 -7.49
N LEU A 575 36.77 1.98 -7.70
CA LEU A 575 37.51 1.06 -6.85
C LEU A 575 38.69 1.74 -6.19
N ASP A 576 39.56 2.37 -6.98
CA ASP A 576 40.68 3.18 -6.48
C ASP A 576 41.08 4.25 -7.49
N VAL A 577 41.95 5.16 -7.03
CA VAL A 577 42.50 6.26 -7.83
C VAL A 577 44.03 6.23 -7.74
N THR A 578 44.68 6.26 -8.90
CA THR A 578 46.13 6.33 -9.04
C THR A 578 46.55 7.57 -9.81
N ALA A 579 47.75 8.07 -9.55
CA ALA A 579 48.34 9.22 -10.24
C ALA A 579 49.63 8.82 -10.96
N SER A 580 49.78 9.26 -12.21
CA SER A 580 51.02 9.21 -12.98
C SER A 580 51.17 10.51 -13.79
N GLY A 581 52.24 11.27 -13.54
CA GLY A 581 52.46 12.58 -14.15
C GLY A 581 51.29 13.55 -13.89
N SER A 582 50.70 14.09 -14.96
CA SER A 582 49.51 14.97 -14.92
C SER A 582 48.21 14.21 -15.19
N GLN A 583 48.15 12.91 -14.91
CA GLN A 583 46.99 12.07 -15.16
C GLN A 583 46.55 11.35 -13.88
N LEU A 584 45.24 11.26 -13.67
CA LEU A 584 44.65 10.35 -12.68
C LEU A 584 43.92 9.21 -13.41
N THR A 585 44.07 8.00 -12.90
CA THR A 585 43.31 6.83 -13.34
C THR A 585 42.37 6.39 -12.23
N VAL A 586 41.07 6.44 -12.49
CA VAL A 586 40.03 5.89 -11.61
C VAL A 586 39.69 4.49 -12.10
N ARG A 587 40.11 3.46 -11.38
CA ARG A 587 39.74 2.09 -11.71
C ARG A 587 38.30 1.84 -11.29
N LEU A 588 37.53 1.19 -12.17
CA LEU A 588 36.13 0.84 -11.92
C LEU A 588 36.00 -0.62 -11.51
N ARG A 589 34.93 -0.94 -10.78
CA ARG A 589 34.64 -2.31 -10.34
C ARG A 589 34.09 -3.20 -11.46
N SER A 590 33.55 -2.61 -12.51
CA SER A 590 33.15 -3.31 -13.73
C SER A 590 33.84 -2.72 -14.95
N ASN A 591 33.86 -3.51 -16.03
CA ASN A 591 34.31 -3.09 -17.35
C ASN A 591 33.14 -2.76 -18.28
N ASP A 592 31.96 -2.46 -17.72
CA ASP A 592 30.80 -2.05 -18.51
C ASP A 592 31.13 -0.77 -19.29
N PRO A 593 30.77 -0.69 -20.59
CA PRO A 593 30.96 0.53 -21.37
C PRO A 593 30.23 1.72 -20.75
N LEU A 594 30.93 2.85 -20.64
CA LEU A 594 30.37 4.10 -20.12
C LEU A 594 30.33 5.18 -21.20
N THR A 595 29.25 5.94 -21.20
CA THR A 595 29.15 7.22 -21.91
C THR A 595 29.64 8.32 -20.98
N VAL A 596 30.69 9.04 -21.40
CA VAL A 596 31.22 10.22 -20.70
C VAL A 596 30.81 11.45 -21.49
N GLN A 597 29.95 12.28 -20.92
CA GLN A 597 29.44 13.48 -21.59
C GLN A 597 30.40 14.67 -21.43
N ASP A 598 30.49 15.50 -22.47
CA ASP A 598 31.33 16.70 -22.49
C ASP A 598 30.98 17.65 -21.33
N GLY A 599 32.01 18.12 -20.64
CA GLY A 599 31.87 19.03 -19.49
C GLY A 599 31.86 18.35 -18.12
N VAL A 600 31.79 17.01 -18.04
CA VAL A 600 31.76 16.30 -16.74
C VAL A 600 33.05 16.46 -15.92
N ALA A 601 34.15 16.92 -16.55
CA ALA A 601 35.40 17.27 -15.88
C ALA A 601 35.18 18.30 -14.74
N ALA A 602 34.18 19.18 -14.89
CA ALA A 602 33.85 20.22 -13.91
C ALA A 602 33.27 19.67 -12.59
N ASP A 603 32.89 18.40 -12.53
CA ASP A 603 32.37 17.74 -11.32
C ASP A 603 33.46 17.07 -10.47
N PHE A 604 34.70 17.04 -10.97
CA PHE A 604 35.83 16.47 -10.25
C PHE A 604 36.58 17.55 -9.45
N ARG A 605 37.00 17.20 -8.23
CA ARG A 605 37.88 17.99 -7.37
C ARG A 605 39.11 17.17 -7.02
N VAL A 606 40.29 17.76 -7.20
CA VAL A 606 41.56 17.16 -6.76
C VAL A 606 41.90 17.79 -5.41
N ASP A 607 41.50 17.12 -4.35
CA ASP A 607 41.64 17.63 -3.00
C ASP A 607 43.13 17.73 -2.63
N GLY A 608 43.55 18.84 -2.04
CA GLY A 608 44.95 19.08 -1.66
C GLY A 608 45.84 19.67 -2.76
N ALA A 609 45.37 19.79 -4.01
CA ALA A 609 46.14 20.40 -5.10
C ALA A 609 45.32 21.45 -5.87
N ALA A 610 45.99 22.53 -6.33
CA ALA A 610 45.36 23.60 -7.11
C ALA A 610 45.27 23.28 -8.62
N VAL A 611 45.05 22.02 -8.97
CA VAL A 611 44.91 21.55 -10.35
C VAL A 611 43.46 21.21 -10.66
N THR A 612 43.07 21.37 -11.91
CA THR A 612 41.72 21.02 -12.38
C THR A 612 41.76 19.82 -13.32
N VAL A 613 40.66 19.09 -13.40
CA VAL A 613 40.48 18.05 -14.42
C VAL A 613 40.03 18.72 -15.72
N THR A 614 40.80 18.55 -16.78
CA THR A 614 40.56 19.18 -18.09
C THR A 614 39.82 18.28 -19.05
N SER A 615 39.97 16.96 -18.92
CA SER A 615 39.19 15.98 -19.68
C SER A 615 39.04 14.67 -18.91
N VAL A 616 37.98 13.92 -19.28
CA VAL A 616 37.68 12.60 -18.74
C VAL A 616 37.41 11.68 -19.92
N ALA A 617 38.09 10.54 -19.98
CA ALA A 617 37.89 9.54 -21.02
C ALA A 617 37.63 8.17 -20.39
N TYR A 618 36.67 7.43 -20.93
CA TYR A 618 36.47 6.04 -20.55
C TYR A 618 37.42 5.13 -21.33
N GLN A 619 38.01 4.17 -20.63
CA GLN A 619 38.66 2.99 -21.19
C GLN A 619 38.08 1.75 -20.47
N PRO A 620 38.13 0.54 -21.06
CA PRO A 620 37.59 -0.65 -20.41
C PRO A 620 38.07 -0.80 -18.96
N GLY A 621 37.12 -0.70 -18.02
CA GLY A 621 37.38 -0.83 -16.58
C GLY A 621 38.00 0.38 -15.88
N LYS A 622 38.15 1.54 -16.54
CA LYS A 622 38.72 2.74 -15.91
C LYS A 622 38.29 4.06 -16.55
N LEU A 623 38.33 5.14 -15.77
CA LEU A 623 38.28 6.50 -16.25
C LEU A 623 39.70 7.09 -16.20
N VAL A 624 40.11 7.72 -17.29
CA VAL A 624 41.39 8.42 -17.41
C VAL A 624 41.11 9.91 -17.41
N LEU A 625 41.64 10.61 -16.41
CA LEU A 625 41.41 12.03 -16.15
C LEU A 625 42.69 12.79 -16.43
N GLN A 626 42.64 13.74 -17.37
CA GLN A 626 43.75 14.64 -17.62
C GLN A 626 43.67 15.84 -16.68
N LEU A 627 44.80 16.23 -16.09
CA LEU A 627 44.89 17.39 -15.22
C LEU A 627 45.52 18.58 -15.94
N SER A 628 45.24 19.79 -15.43
CA SER A 628 45.86 21.05 -15.86
C SER A 628 47.36 21.15 -15.53
N GLY A 629 47.86 20.27 -14.66
CA GLY A 629 49.26 20.15 -14.25
C GLY A 629 49.46 18.98 -13.28
N PRO A 630 50.70 18.76 -12.79
CA PRO A 630 50.99 17.69 -11.83
C PRO A 630 50.19 17.85 -10.53
N PRO A 631 49.60 16.78 -9.96
CA PRO A 631 48.78 16.83 -8.75
C PRO A 631 49.63 16.89 -7.47
N THR A 632 50.62 17.79 -7.42
CA THR A 632 51.52 17.94 -6.27
C THR A 632 50.73 18.32 -5.02
N GLY A 633 50.82 17.48 -3.97
CA GLY A 633 50.10 17.66 -2.72
C GLY A 633 48.66 17.11 -2.72
N ALA A 634 48.21 16.52 -3.82
CA ALA A 634 46.88 15.92 -3.91
C ALA A 634 46.72 14.76 -2.93
N THR A 635 45.61 14.72 -2.21
CA THR A 635 45.29 13.69 -1.20
C THR A 635 44.15 12.78 -1.66
N ALA A 636 43.16 13.33 -2.36
CA ALA A 636 41.99 12.59 -2.82
C ALA A 636 41.43 13.14 -4.12
N LEU A 637 40.67 12.31 -4.82
CA LEU A 637 39.82 12.71 -5.93
C LEU A 637 38.37 12.57 -5.51
N THR A 638 37.61 13.65 -5.65
CA THR A 638 36.19 13.70 -5.36
C THR A 638 35.39 13.89 -6.66
N TYR A 639 34.38 13.05 -6.90
CA TYR A 639 33.37 13.24 -7.95
C TYR A 639 32.03 13.64 -7.31
N GLN A 640 31.68 14.92 -7.40
CA GLN A 640 30.50 15.49 -6.72
C GLN A 640 29.19 15.18 -7.46
N ALA A 641 29.26 15.00 -8.79
CA ALA A 641 28.12 15.06 -9.71
C ALA A 641 27.36 16.41 -9.66
N HIS A 642 26.60 16.73 -10.70
CA HIS A 642 25.81 17.96 -10.72
C HIS A 642 24.66 17.97 -9.71
N LEU A 643 24.29 19.18 -9.27
CA LEU A 643 23.11 19.41 -8.45
C LEU A 643 21.78 19.18 -9.21
N ARG A 644 21.72 19.61 -10.47
CA ARG A 644 20.54 19.55 -11.35
C ARG A 644 20.88 18.79 -12.62
N ALA A 645 20.22 19.08 -13.74
CA ALA A 645 20.65 18.62 -15.06
C ALA A 645 22.10 19.06 -15.37
N GLY A 646 22.86 18.19 -16.03
CA GLY A 646 24.22 18.46 -16.48
C GLY A 646 24.81 17.24 -17.19
N PRO A 647 26.07 17.31 -17.66
CA PRO A 647 26.75 16.17 -18.24
C PRO A 647 26.98 15.03 -17.24
N TRP A 648 26.78 13.80 -17.71
CA TRP A 648 26.89 12.59 -16.88
C TRP A 648 27.97 11.63 -17.36
N ILE A 649 28.43 10.80 -16.43
CA ILE A 649 29.08 9.53 -16.73
C ILE A 649 28.04 8.43 -16.46
N THR A 650 27.57 7.75 -17.51
CA THR A 650 26.47 6.77 -17.40
C THR A 650 26.81 5.45 -18.05
N ASN A 651 26.20 4.37 -17.57
CA ASN A 651 26.21 3.09 -18.27
C ASN A 651 25.20 3.07 -19.42
N ALA A 652 25.06 1.93 -20.10
CA ALA A 652 24.20 1.76 -21.27
C ALA A 652 22.70 2.04 -21.03
N ILE A 653 22.23 1.96 -19.78
CA ILE A 653 20.82 2.23 -19.42
C ILE A 653 20.60 3.63 -18.84
N GLY A 654 21.65 4.45 -18.74
CA GLY A 654 21.56 5.81 -18.18
C GLY A 654 21.81 5.91 -16.67
N THR A 655 22.14 4.82 -15.99
CA THR A 655 22.50 4.87 -14.56
C THR A 655 23.86 5.55 -14.41
N GLY A 656 23.90 6.62 -13.62
CA GLY A 656 25.11 7.43 -13.46
C GLY A 656 26.12 6.85 -12.46
N LEU A 657 27.38 7.24 -12.66
CA LEU A 657 28.51 7.00 -11.76
C LEU A 657 28.19 7.48 -10.35
N LEU A 658 28.42 6.61 -9.36
CA LEU A 658 28.25 6.97 -7.95
C LEU A 658 29.20 8.10 -7.58
N THR A 659 28.72 9.03 -6.76
CA THR A 659 29.59 10.02 -6.11
C THR A 659 30.57 9.32 -5.20
N PHE A 660 31.80 9.82 -5.19
CA PHE A 660 32.87 9.25 -4.38
C PHE A 660 33.89 10.30 -3.94
N THR A 661 34.60 9.98 -2.88
CA THR A 661 35.84 10.66 -2.46
C THR A 661 36.86 9.58 -2.14
N LEU A 662 37.85 9.38 -3.01
CA LEU A 662 38.84 8.30 -2.88
C LEU A 662 40.25 8.84 -2.76
N PRO A 663 41.11 8.24 -1.91
CA PRO A 663 42.50 8.66 -1.78
C PRO A 663 43.26 8.43 -3.07
N ILE A 664 44.12 9.38 -3.44
CA ILE A 664 45.02 9.27 -4.59
C ILE A 664 46.28 8.53 -4.16
N ARG A 665 46.61 7.45 -4.86
CA ARG A 665 47.87 6.70 -4.67
C ARG A 665 48.82 7.01 -5.82
N MET A 666 50.11 7.13 -5.54
CA MET A 666 51.12 7.23 -6.60
C MET A 666 51.26 5.88 -7.29
N ASP A 667 51.21 5.88 -8.62
CA ASP A 667 51.56 4.70 -9.41
C ASP A 667 53.08 4.64 -9.57
N TRP A 668 53.71 3.68 -8.90
CA TRP A 668 55.17 3.51 -8.94
C TRP A 668 55.63 2.59 -10.08
N SER A 669 54.72 2.05 -10.91
CA SER A 669 55.10 1.14 -12.00
C SER A 669 55.79 1.82 -13.19
N ASP A 670 55.80 3.15 -13.26
CA ASP A 670 56.46 3.95 -14.30
C ASP A 670 57.70 4.73 -13.81
N VAL A 671 58.17 4.48 -12.58
CA VAL A 671 59.42 5.10 -12.11
C VAL A 671 60.59 4.21 -12.53
N ASP A 672 61.17 4.51 -13.68
CA ASP A 672 62.53 4.09 -14.01
C ASP A 672 63.45 4.55 -12.87
N VAL A 673 63.81 3.61 -12.00
CA VAL A 673 64.87 3.82 -11.00
C VAL A 673 66.19 3.78 -11.77
N PRO A 674 67.02 4.84 -11.70
CA PRO A 674 68.26 4.93 -12.48
C PRO A 674 69.30 3.86 -12.13
#